data_AF-A0A2N8PEV0-F1
#
_entry.id   AF-A0A2N8PEV0-F1
#
_cell.length_a   1.000
_cell.length_b   1.000
_cell.length_c   1.000
_cell.angle_alpha   90.00
_cell.angle_beta   90.00
_cell.angle_gamma   90.00
#
_symmetry.space_group_name_H-M   'P 1'
#
loop_
_entity.id
_entity.type
_entity.pdbx_description
1 polymer ?
#
loop_
_entity_poly.entity_id
_entity_poly.type
_entity_poly.pdbx_seq_one_letter_code
_entity_poly.pdbx_strand_id
1 'polypeptide(L)'
;MPLLEPTPEALRPRTTRPAPDRVPERLAAGTPEPLRGDLIALLGPDKVRHTVSDLVRYASDASPYRFLPQVVVVAETTEDIAAVFAYARAHGRHVVFRAAGTSLNGQAQGEDILVDVRRHWAGIEVLDDGARARIRPGTTVLRANVTLARYGRLLGPDPASAIACTVGGVVANNASGMTAGTTRNSYRTLDSLTFVLPSGTVVDTARPDADARLARAEPVLCTELLALKAEIEADPELVARIRAKYTIKNTNGYRLDAFLDGRTPVDILRGLLVGSEGTLGFIAETVFTTLPLDRHTSSALLFFPTLAAAAAAVPRFTEAGARAVELMDGNTLRASVRVSGVPADWAELPKETAALLVEFRAPDEAAQRAYEEAAARALDGLELVAPVPSVANAFTRDAAVIGGYWKARKAFVTAVGGSRPSGTTLITEDFAVPPARLADACTALLELQDRHGFDAAVAGHAAHGNLHFLLAFDAADPDDVARYAAFMDDFCRLTVARFDGSLKAEHATGRNIAPFLELEWGPRATELMWRIKETVDPGGILAPRILLDRDPRAHLRGLKTIPRVEAIADPCIECGFCEPTCPSEDLTTTPRQRIVLRREMHRQPPRSAVNDALLDAYGYDAVDTCAGDSTCKLACPVGIDTGALMRDFRHRRHSPREERIAERTARHFAAVERAARLTVAAAERLDDRWLTTVTGAARKAVRPDLVPEWLPRLPGAAARRLPRTHRTDATAVYYPACVNRIFGGPADHRGPSLPEAVVALARRAGRPVWIPPDVTGTCCATIWHSKGYERGNRLMANRVVEAAWGWTAGGQLPLLVDASSCALGLAHEVEPHLTPFNRSLHAELTVVDSVVWAADLLPDLAVHRTLGSAVLHPTCAMQHLGDEGELRRVAEACAREVVVPDDAGCCAFAGDRGLLHRELTESATAKEAAEVTARHFDAHLSANRMCEIGMDHATDGRGYRSALLALEWATRPGTSDPAGG
;
A
#
# COMPACT_ATOMS: atom_id res chain seq x y z
N MET A 1 -13.24 13.19 -32.51
CA MET A 1 -11.97 12.84 -31.85
C MET A 1 -11.09 14.07 -31.83
N PRO A 2 -10.41 14.37 -30.71
CA PRO A 2 -9.48 15.49 -30.64
C PRO A 2 -8.42 15.39 -31.74
N LEU A 3 -8.04 16.52 -32.32
CA LEU A 3 -6.89 16.57 -33.23
C LEU A 3 -5.65 16.28 -32.37
N LEU A 4 -4.96 15.14 -32.58
CA LEU A 4 -3.69 14.72 -31.94
C LEU A 4 -3.78 13.74 -30.74
N GLU A 5 -4.82 12.92 -30.63
CA GLU A 5 -4.76 11.76 -29.70
C GLU A 5 -3.57 10.84 -30.04
N PRO A 6 -2.78 10.40 -29.05
CA PRO A 6 -1.66 9.50 -29.31
C PRO A 6 -2.18 8.14 -29.76
N THR A 7 -1.56 7.55 -30.78
CA THR A 7 -1.97 6.22 -31.27
C THR A 7 -1.72 5.15 -30.20
N PRO A 8 -2.75 4.39 -29.78
CA PRO A 8 -2.60 3.31 -28.80
C PRO A 8 -1.58 2.24 -29.26
N GLU A 9 -1.38 2.12 -30.57
CA GLU A 9 -0.45 1.18 -31.20
C GLU A 9 0.98 1.26 -30.65
N ALA A 10 1.44 2.42 -30.21
CA ALA A 10 2.78 2.58 -29.60
C ALA A 10 2.96 1.76 -28.31
N LEU A 11 1.86 1.40 -27.65
CA LEU A 11 1.85 0.60 -26.44
C LEU A 11 1.59 -0.88 -26.70
N ARG A 12 1.27 -1.29 -27.93
CA ARG A 12 0.93 -2.69 -28.22
C ARG A 12 2.10 -3.63 -27.88
N PRO A 13 1.87 -4.69 -27.08
CA PRO A 13 2.94 -5.65 -26.80
C PRO A 13 3.26 -6.52 -28.02
N ARG A 14 4.51 -6.96 -28.11
CA ARG A 14 4.92 -7.97 -29.10
C ARG A 14 4.77 -9.35 -28.47
N THR A 15 3.76 -10.10 -28.87
CA THR A 15 3.45 -11.44 -28.34
C THR A 15 3.81 -12.53 -29.35
N THR A 16 4.41 -13.63 -28.91
CA THR A 16 4.79 -14.76 -29.79
C THR A 16 3.85 -15.96 -29.69
N ARG A 17 3.31 -16.27 -28.50
CA ARG A 17 2.37 -17.38 -28.30
C ARG A 17 1.28 -17.00 -27.27
N PRO A 18 -0.01 -17.16 -27.60
CA PRO A 18 -1.09 -16.91 -26.64
C PRO A 18 -1.03 -17.85 -25.44
N ALA A 19 -1.35 -17.34 -24.25
CA ALA A 19 -1.40 -18.13 -23.03
C ALA A 19 -2.72 -18.93 -22.93
N PRO A 20 -2.73 -20.08 -22.24
CA PRO A 20 -3.94 -20.88 -22.03
C PRO A 20 -4.97 -20.18 -21.15
N ASP A 21 -4.54 -19.37 -20.18
CA ASP A 21 -5.38 -18.65 -19.20
C ASP A 21 -5.82 -17.24 -19.66
N ARG A 22 -5.59 -16.89 -20.93
CA ARG A 22 -5.99 -15.59 -21.50
C ARG A 22 -7.50 -15.39 -21.44
N VAL A 23 -7.94 -14.12 -21.36
CA VAL A 23 -9.37 -13.77 -21.50
C VAL A 23 -9.88 -14.23 -22.86
N PRO A 24 -11.04 -14.92 -22.93
CA PRO A 24 -11.61 -15.36 -24.19
C PRO A 24 -12.22 -14.19 -24.97
N GLU A 25 -12.20 -14.27 -26.31
CA GLU A 25 -12.70 -13.19 -27.19
C GLU A 25 -14.16 -12.80 -26.95
N ARG A 26 -14.99 -13.74 -26.48
CA ARG A 26 -16.40 -13.46 -26.12
C ARG A 26 -16.56 -12.39 -25.02
N LEU A 27 -15.51 -12.10 -24.25
CA LEU A 27 -15.49 -11.08 -23.21
C LEU A 27 -14.77 -9.79 -23.65
N ALA A 28 -14.42 -9.65 -24.93
CA ALA A 28 -13.78 -8.43 -25.45
C ALA A 28 -14.65 -7.18 -25.22
N ALA A 29 -15.98 -7.31 -25.32
CA ALA A 29 -16.94 -6.24 -25.02
C ALA A 29 -17.24 -6.08 -23.52
N GLY A 30 -16.61 -6.87 -22.64
CA GLY A 30 -16.87 -6.89 -21.20
C GLY A 30 -17.94 -7.90 -20.78
N THR A 31 -18.69 -7.57 -19.73
CA THR A 31 -19.76 -8.40 -19.16
C THR A 31 -20.84 -8.70 -20.20
N PRO A 32 -21.23 -9.97 -20.39
CA PRO A 32 -22.27 -10.36 -21.34
C PRO A 32 -23.68 -9.95 -20.87
N GLU A 33 -24.59 -9.72 -21.82
CA GLU A 33 -26.02 -9.61 -21.53
C GLU A 33 -26.65 -10.98 -21.24
N PRO A 34 -27.74 -11.07 -20.43
CA PRO A 34 -28.44 -9.97 -19.76
C PRO A 34 -27.81 -9.50 -18.43
N LEU A 35 -26.74 -10.17 -17.96
CA LEU A 35 -26.14 -9.91 -16.64
C LEU A 35 -25.77 -8.43 -16.43
N ARG A 36 -25.20 -7.80 -17.47
CA ARG A 36 -24.83 -6.38 -17.44
C ARG A 36 -26.08 -5.51 -17.26
N GLY A 37 -27.07 -5.63 -18.13
CA GLY A 37 -28.30 -4.84 -18.07
C GLY A 37 -29.05 -5.02 -16.76
N ASP A 38 -29.18 -6.25 -16.28
CA ASP A 38 -29.89 -6.58 -15.05
C ASP A 38 -29.23 -5.92 -13.82
N LEU A 39 -27.92 -6.04 -13.67
CA LEU A 39 -27.22 -5.47 -12.52
C LEU A 39 -27.18 -3.94 -12.56
N ILE A 40 -27.08 -3.34 -13.76
CA ILE A 40 -27.17 -1.88 -13.92
C ILE A 40 -28.57 -1.40 -13.53
N ALA A 41 -29.62 -2.12 -13.93
CA ALA A 41 -30.98 -1.78 -13.52
C ALA A 41 -31.20 -1.95 -12.01
N LEU A 42 -30.53 -2.93 -11.40
CA LEU A 42 -30.64 -3.24 -9.97
C LEU A 42 -29.90 -2.22 -9.07
N LEU A 43 -28.68 -1.85 -9.44
CA LEU A 43 -27.76 -1.09 -8.56
C LEU A 43 -27.40 0.30 -9.09
N GLY A 44 -27.67 0.57 -10.37
CA GLY A 44 -27.21 1.75 -11.08
C GLY A 44 -25.87 1.53 -11.80
N PRO A 45 -25.58 2.32 -12.85
CA PRO A 45 -24.40 2.14 -13.70
C PRO A 45 -23.07 2.40 -12.96
N ASP A 46 -23.06 3.29 -11.96
CA ASP A 46 -21.84 3.65 -11.24
C ASP A 46 -21.31 2.55 -10.33
N LYS A 47 -22.20 1.63 -9.91
CA LYS A 47 -21.89 0.49 -9.04
C LYS A 47 -21.52 -0.78 -9.81
N VAL A 48 -21.61 -0.78 -11.14
CA VAL A 48 -21.39 -1.98 -11.97
C VAL A 48 -20.22 -1.76 -12.92
N ARG A 49 -19.09 -2.39 -12.59
CA ARG A 49 -17.87 -2.40 -13.40
C ARG A 49 -17.92 -3.61 -14.33
N HIS A 50 -18.00 -3.33 -15.63
CA HIS A 50 -18.38 -4.33 -16.62
C HIS A 50 -17.48 -4.33 -17.87
N THR A 51 -16.46 -3.49 -17.94
CA THR A 51 -15.56 -3.46 -19.11
C THR A 51 -14.56 -4.61 -19.04
N VAL A 52 -13.94 -5.00 -20.17
CA VAL A 52 -12.90 -6.03 -20.15
C VAL A 52 -11.70 -5.64 -19.27
N SER A 53 -11.38 -4.34 -19.18
CA SER A 53 -10.37 -3.79 -18.25
C SER A 53 -10.76 -4.08 -16.79
N ASP A 54 -12.04 -3.86 -16.44
CA ASP A 54 -12.57 -4.18 -15.11
C ASP A 54 -12.48 -5.67 -14.79
N LEU A 55 -12.88 -6.54 -15.71
CA LEU A 55 -12.84 -7.99 -15.45
C LEU A 55 -11.39 -8.44 -15.21
N VAL A 56 -10.45 -7.96 -16.03
CA VAL A 56 -9.04 -8.34 -15.95
C VAL A 56 -8.35 -7.83 -14.69
N ARG A 57 -8.56 -6.55 -14.32
CA ARG A 57 -7.83 -5.95 -13.19
C ARG A 57 -8.22 -6.52 -11.81
N TYR A 58 -9.40 -7.16 -11.72
CA TYR A 58 -9.87 -7.88 -10.54
C TYR A 58 -9.63 -9.40 -10.59
N ALA A 59 -9.13 -9.93 -11.71
CA ALA A 59 -8.99 -11.38 -11.93
C ALA A 59 -7.86 -12.06 -11.16
N SER A 60 -7.05 -11.33 -10.39
CA SER A 60 -5.90 -11.89 -9.66
C SER A 60 -5.79 -11.25 -8.28
N ASP A 61 -5.37 -12.02 -7.28
CA ASP A 61 -4.85 -11.56 -5.99
C ASP A 61 -3.34 -11.89 -5.89
N ALA A 62 -2.78 -11.93 -4.68
CA ALA A 62 -1.38 -12.22 -4.44
C ALA A 62 -1.01 -13.72 -4.55
N SER A 63 -1.98 -14.60 -4.81
CA SER A 63 -1.80 -16.04 -4.94
C SER A 63 -1.31 -16.47 -6.35
N PRO A 64 -0.93 -17.74 -6.54
CA PRO A 64 -0.65 -18.30 -7.86
C PRO A 64 -1.88 -18.47 -8.75
N TYR A 65 -3.07 -18.09 -8.30
CA TYR A 65 -4.32 -18.30 -9.02
C TYR A 65 -4.79 -17.09 -9.80
N ARG A 66 -5.59 -17.34 -10.83
CA ARG A 66 -6.31 -16.36 -11.61
C ARG A 66 -7.72 -16.85 -11.93
N PHE A 67 -8.73 -16.13 -11.47
CA PHE A 67 -10.14 -16.37 -11.79
C PHE A 67 -10.79 -15.09 -12.30
N LEU A 68 -11.33 -15.14 -13.52
CA LEU A 68 -11.90 -13.99 -14.21
C LEU A 68 -13.37 -13.80 -13.83
N PRO A 69 -13.76 -12.72 -13.13
CA PRO A 69 -15.16 -12.46 -12.85
C PRO A 69 -15.92 -12.13 -14.16
N GLN A 70 -17.23 -12.37 -14.17
CA GLN A 70 -18.09 -11.89 -15.26
C GLN A 70 -18.46 -10.43 -15.08
N VAL A 71 -18.49 -9.94 -13.84
CA VAL A 71 -18.84 -8.56 -13.48
C VAL A 71 -18.27 -8.23 -12.11
N VAL A 72 -17.91 -6.96 -11.91
CA VAL A 72 -17.48 -6.45 -10.61
C VAL A 72 -18.51 -5.45 -10.09
N VAL A 73 -19.01 -5.68 -8.89
CA VAL A 73 -19.97 -4.81 -8.20
C VAL A 73 -19.25 -4.01 -7.13
N VAL A 74 -19.49 -2.70 -7.11
CA VAL A 74 -19.01 -1.79 -6.07
C VAL A 74 -20.21 -1.44 -5.19
N ALA A 75 -20.47 -2.29 -4.19
CA ALA A 75 -21.59 -2.10 -3.27
C ALA A 75 -21.26 -1.04 -2.22
N GLU A 76 -22.25 -0.22 -1.87
CA GLU A 76 -22.08 0.89 -0.91
C GLU A 76 -22.85 0.67 0.39
N THR A 77 -23.85 -0.21 0.35
CA THR A 77 -24.81 -0.41 1.44
C THR A 77 -25.14 -1.89 1.65
N THR A 78 -25.69 -2.23 2.82
CA THR A 78 -26.15 -3.58 3.11
C THR A 78 -27.31 -3.98 2.20
N GLU A 79 -28.09 -3.02 1.74
CA GLU A 79 -29.18 -3.16 0.79
C GLU A 79 -28.68 -3.57 -0.60
N ASP A 80 -27.59 -2.95 -1.08
CA ASP A 80 -26.93 -3.37 -2.33
C ASP A 80 -26.48 -4.83 -2.24
N ILE A 81 -25.87 -5.22 -1.11
CA ILE A 81 -25.41 -6.61 -0.87
C ILE A 81 -26.59 -7.58 -0.86
N ALA A 82 -27.66 -7.26 -0.12
CA ALA A 82 -28.86 -8.09 -0.07
C ALA A 82 -29.52 -8.23 -1.45
N ALA A 83 -29.54 -7.15 -2.25
CA ALA A 83 -30.04 -7.15 -3.61
C ALA A 83 -29.19 -8.05 -4.54
N VAL A 84 -27.86 -7.99 -4.44
CA VAL A 84 -26.96 -8.88 -5.18
C VAL A 84 -27.17 -10.34 -4.80
N PHE A 85 -27.33 -10.65 -3.51
CA PHE A 85 -27.61 -12.03 -3.08
C PHE A 85 -28.96 -12.52 -3.60
N ALA A 86 -30.00 -11.68 -3.53
CA ALA A 86 -31.32 -12.02 -4.07
C ALA A 86 -31.26 -12.28 -5.58
N TYR A 87 -30.55 -11.44 -6.33
CA TYR A 87 -30.30 -11.64 -7.75
C TYR A 87 -29.56 -12.95 -8.02
N ALA A 88 -28.50 -13.23 -7.25
CA ALA A 88 -27.70 -14.43 -7.40
C ALA A 88 -28.51 -15.71 -7.17
N ARG A 89 -29.33 -15.76 -6.12
CA ARG A 89 -30.24 -16.89 -5.86
C ARG A 89 -31.25 -17.07 -6.98
N ALA A 90 -31.88 -15.98 -7.44
CA ALA A 90 -32.91 -16.03 -8.46
C ALA A 90 -32.39 -16.50 -9.84
N HIS A 91 -31.12 -16.28 -10.12
CA HIS A 91 -30.51 -16.57 -11.43
C HIS A 91 -29.43 -17.67 -11.39
N GLY A 92 -29.27 -18.38 -10.26
CA GLY A 92 -28.26 -19.43 -10.11
C GLY A 92 -26.82 -18.92 -10.30
N ARG A 93 -26.53 -17.71 -9.81
CA ARG A 93 -25.21 -17.07 -9.89
C ARG A 93 -24.46 -17.19 -8.56
N HIS A 94 -23.16 -16.95 -8.62
CA HIS A 94 -22.28 -17.00 -7.46
C HIS A 94 -21.64 -15.63 -7.18
N VAL A 95 -21.38 -15.39 -5.90
CA VAL A 95 -20.83 -14.13 -5.39
C VAL A 95 -19.55 -14.40 -4.60
N VAL A 96 -18.49 -13.65 -4.89
CA VAL A 96 -17.25 -13.64 -4.11
C VAL A 96 -16.95 -12.21 -3.67
N PHE A 97 -16.47 -12.04 -2.44
CA PHE A 97 -16.01 -10.74 -1.95
C PHE A 97 -14.53 -10.56 -2.18
N ARG A 98 -14.16 -9.35 -2.60
CA ARG A 98 -12.77 -8.92 -2.64
C ARG A 98 -12.58 -7.76 -1.69
N ALA A 99 -11.81 -8.03 -0.63
CA ALA A 99 -11.23 -7.02 0.24
C ALA A 99 -10.06 -6.31 -0.47
N ALA A 100 -8.87 -6.26 0.13
CA ALA A 100 -7.68 -5.70 -0.53
C ALA A 100 -7.16 -6.53 -1.73
N GLY A 101 -7.49 -7.83 -1.79
CA GLY A 101 -6.89 -8.73 -2.76
C GLY A 101 -5.42 -9.07 -2.51
N THR A 102 -5.01 -9.08 -1.24
CA THR A 102 -3.67 -9.45 -0.76
C THR A 102 -3.58 -10.93 -0.32
N SER A 103 -4.59 -11.75 -0.65
CA SER A 103 -4.66 -13.15 -0.25
C SER A 103 -3.67 -14.02 -1.03
N LEU A 104 -3.13 -15.05 -0.36
CA LEU A 104 -2.07 -15.92 -0.88
C LEU A 104 -2.59 -17.28 -1.38
N ASN A 105 -3.86 -17.63 -1.09
CA ASN A 105 -4.46 -18.92 -1.45
C ASN A 105 -5.66 -18.80 -2.40
N GLY A 106 -5.80 -17.64 -3.06
CA GLY A 106 -6.76 -17.40 -4.13
C GLY A 106 -8.17 -17.06 -3.66
N GLN A 107 -8.43 -16.91 -2.36
CA GLN A 107 -9.77 -16.70 -1.82
C GLN A 107 -10.42 -15.34 -2.15
N ALA A 108 -9.66 -14.36 -2.65
CA ALA A 108 -10.18 -13.05 -3.02
C ALA A 108 -10.57 -12.93 -4.52
N GLN A 109 -10.90 -14.05 -5.15
CA GLN A 109 -11.17 -14.17 -6.59
C GLN A 109 -12.33 -15.12 -6.90
N GLY A 110 -13.05 -14.88 -8.01
CA GLY A 110 -14.19 -15.69 -8.46
C GLY A 110 -14.47 -15.55 -9.95
N GLU A 111 -15.31 -16.45 -10.49
CA GLU A 111 -15.59 -16.57 -11.93
C GLU A 111 -16.93 -15.94 -12.37
N ASP A 112 -17.67 -15.33 -11.44
CA ASP A 112 -19.04 -14.83 -11.68
C ASP A 112 -19.17 -13.40 -11.15
N ILE A 113 -19.95 -13.14 -10.08
CA ILE A 113 -20.09 -11.81 -9.50
C ILE A 113 -19.01 -11.61 -8.44
N LEU A 114 -18.15 -10.60 -8.62
CA LEU A 114 -17.18 -10.18 -7.60
C LEU A 114 -17.63 -8.86 -6.98
N VAL A 115 -17.70 -8.79 -5.66
CA VAL A 115 -18.07 -7.57 -4.92
C VAL A 115 -16.81 -6.95 -4.32
N ASP A 116 -16.50 -5.72 -4.73
CA ASP A 116 -15.44 -4.91 -4.12
C ASP A 116 -15.89 -4.37 -2.77
N VAL A 117 -15.09 -4.63 -1.74
CA VAL A 117 -15.36 -4.18 -0.36
C VAL A 117 -14.55 -2.94 -0.01
N ARG A 118 -13.40 -2.73 -0.67
CA ARG A 118 -12.41 -1.73 -0.25
C ARG A 118 -12.91 -0.30 -0.40
N ARG A 119 -13.59 0.03 -1.50
CA ARG A 119 -13.83 1.43 -1.90
C ARG A 119 -14.78 2.19 -0.99
N HIS A 120 -15.96 1.64 -0.69
CA HIS A 120 -17.03 2.37 0.03
C HIS A 120 -17.22 1.94 1.49
N TRP A 121 -16.59 0.86 1.92
CA TRP A 121 -16.70 0.35 3.29
C TRP A 121 -15.50 0.73 4.16
N ALA A 122 -15.00 1.97 4.07
CA ALA A 122 -13.89 2.46 4.87
C ALA A 122 -14.34 3.42 6.00
N GLY A 123 -13.56 3.47 7.07
CA GLY A 123 -13.85 4.25 8.27
C GLY A 123 -13.47 3.52 9.56
N ILE A 124 -13.16 4.32 10.59
CA ILE A 124 -12.94 3.88 11.97
C ILE A 124 -13.61 4.87 12.91
N GLU A 125 -14.33 4.36 13.89
CA GLU A 125 -14.87 5.10 15.03
C GLU A 125 -14.23 4.54 16.30
N VAL A 126 -13.59 5.43 17.05
CA VAL A 126 -12.92 5.10 18.32
C VAL A 126 -13.96 5.15 19.43
N LEU A 127 -14.04 4.08 20.23
CA LEU A 127 -15.00 3.92 21.31
C LEU A 127 -14.26 3.80 22.65
N ASP A 128 -14.88 4.26 23.73
CA ASP A 128 -14.39 4.09 25.11
C ASP A 128 -12.91 4.47 25.29
N ASP A 129 -12.52 5.67 24.84
CA ASP A 129 -11.14 6.17 24.91
C ASP A 129 -10.11 5.21 24.26
N GLY A 130 -10.52 4.57 23.16
CA GLY A 130 -9.70 3.65 22.41
C GLY A 130 -9.76 2.20 22.88
N ALA A 131 -10.38 1.88 24.02
CA ALA A 131 -10.49 0.49 24.48
C ALA A 131 -11.27 -0.40 23.50
N ARG A 132 -12.18 0.20 22.71
CA ARG A 132 -12.85 -0.47 21.59
C ARG A 132 -12.76 0.37 20.32
N ALA A 133 -12.89 -0.29 19.18
CA ALA A 133 -12.89 0.37 17.88
C ALA A 133 -13.92 -0.27 16.96
N ARG A 134 -14.84 0.53 16.43
CA ARG A 134 -15.74 0.13 15.35
C ARG A 134 -15.07 0.43 14.02
N ILE A 135 -14.92 -0.58 13.18
CA ILE A 135 -14.13 -0.50 11.95
C ILE A 135 -14.89 -1.15 10.81
N ARG A 136 -14.99 -0.44 9.68
CA ARG A 136 -15.60 -0.94 8.45
C ARG A 136 -14.61 -1.82 7.66
N PRO A 137 -15.09 -2.82 6.91
CA PRO A 137 -14.27 -3.90 6.35
C PRO A 137 -13.26 -3.48 5.27
N GLY A 138 -13.45 -2.32 4.64
CA GLY A 138 -12.55 -1.71 3.65
C GLY A 138 -11.42 -0.86 4.24
N THR A 139 -11.41 -0.62 5.56
CA THR A 139 -10.31 0.10 6.23
C THR A 139 -9.03 -0.74 6.28
N THR A 140 -7.88 -0.19 5.88
CA THR A 140 -6.58 -0.88 6.03
C THR A 140 -6.18 -1.00 7.49
N VAL A 141 -5.48 -2.08 7.85
CA VAL A 141 -5.01 -2.29 9.24
C VAL A 141 -4.09 -1.15 9.68
N LEU A 142 -3.22 -0.68 8.79
CA LEU A 142 -2.35 0.47 9.07
C LEU A 142 -3.16 1.71 9.42
N ARG A 143 -4.17 2.06 8.61
CA ARG A 143 -5.03 3.24 8.84
C ARG A 143 -5.73 3.17 10.20
N ALA A 144 -6.27 2.00 10.55
CA ALA A 144 -6.90 1.79 11.86
C ALA A 144 -5.90 1.98 13.02
N ASN A 145 -4.71 1.40 12.91
CA ASN A 145 -3.68 1.51 13.95
C ASN A 145 -3.09 2.92 14.07
N VAL A 146 -2.97 3.68 12.97
CA VAL A 146 -2.57 5.10 13.04
C VAL A 146 -3.56 5.91 13.88
N THR A 147 -4.86 5.70 13.70
CA THR A 147 -5.90 6.33 14.54
C THR A 147 -5.78 5.90 16.00
N LEU A 148 -5.68 4.59 16.26
CA LEU A 148 -5.66 4.03 17.61
C LEU A 148 -4.38 4.37 18.39
N ALA A 149 -3.26 4.56 17.70
CA ALA A 149 -2.00 4.91 18.34
C ALA A 149 -2.07 6.23 19.12
N ARG A 150 -2.96 7.16 18.73
CA ARG A 150 -3.22 8.43 19.44
C ARG A 150 -3.80 8.20 20.84
N TYR A 151 -4.50 7.08 21.02
CA TYR A 151 -5.09 6.63 22.28
C TYR A 151 -4.20 5.63 23.03
N GLY A 152 -2.97 5.40 22.55
CA GLY A 152 -2.10 4.37 23.12
C GLY A 152 -2.63 2.95 22.91
N ARG A 153 -3.35 2.71 21.81
CA ARG A 153 -3.98 1.42 21.48
C ARG A 153 -3.60 0.92 20.09
N LEU A 154 -3.86 -0.36 19.84
CA LEU A 154 -3.68 -1.03 18.54
C LEU A 154 -4.62 -2.24 18.39
N LEU A 155 -4.80 -2.70 17.16
CA LEU A 155 -5.49 -3.97 16.84
C LEU A 155 -4.58 -5.17 17.10
N GLY A 156 -5.17 -6.28 17.57
CA GLY A 156 -4.44 -7.52 17.83
C GLY A 156 -3.79 -8.14 16.58
N PRO A 157 -4.53 -8.33 15.47
CA PRO A 157 -3.95 -8.81 14.21
C PRO A 157 -2.91 -7.84 13.63
N ASP A 158 -1.73 -8.36 13.28
CA ASP A 158 -0.60 -7.60 12.76
C ASP A 158 0.04 -8.21 11.49
N PRO A 159 -0.76 -8.47 10.42
CA PRO A 159 -0.27 -9.11 9.21
C PRO A 159 0.85 -8.28 8.53
N ALA A 160 1.80 -8.96 7.90
CA ALA A 160 2.89 -8.29 7.17
C ALA A 160 2.38 -7.35 6.05
N SER A 161 1.17 -7.60 5.54
CA SER A 161 0.48 -6.78 4.54
C SER A 161 -0.35 -5.64 5.13
N ALA A 162 -0.18 -5.26 6.40
CA ALA A 162 -0.99 -4.24 7.09
C ALA A 162 -1.15 -2.90 6.35
N ILE A 163 -0.16 -2.49 5.55
CA ILE A 163 -0.24 -1.30 4.70
C ILE A 163 -1.36 -1.40 3.64
N ALA A 164 -1.73 -2.61 3.22
CA ALA A 164 -2.70 -2.86 2.15
C ALA A 164 -3.89 -3.74 2.54
N CYS A 165 -3.72 -4.76 3.38
CA CYS A 165 -4.84 -5.61 3.77
C CYS A 165 -5.88 -4.81 4.57
N THR A 166 -7.17 -5.09 4.31
CA THR A 166 -8.28 -4.44 5.00
C THR A 166 -8.88 -5.34 6.08
N VAL A 167 -9.49 -4.72 7.10
CA VAL A 167 -10.03 -5.40 8.28
C VAL A 167 -11.03 -6.51 7.92
N GLY A 168 -11.87 -6.32 6.90
CA GLY A 168 -12.82 -7.34 6.45
C GLY A 168 -12.12 -8.62 5.98
N GLY A 169 -11.04 -8.49 5.21
CA GLY A 169 -10.24 -9.64 4.78
C GLY A 169 -9.47 -10.28 5.93
N VAL A 170 -8.98 -9.48 6.88
CA VAL A 170 -8.30 -9.97 8.09
C VAL A 170 -9.25 -10.80 8.96
N VAL A 171 -10.49 -10.37 9.12
CA VAL A 171 -11.50 -11.12 9.88
C VAL A 171 -11.95 -12.36 9.10
N ALA A 172 -12.28 -12.22 7.81
CA ALA A 172 -12.72 -13.33 6.98
C ALA A 172 -11.66 -14.43 6.83
N ASN A 173 -10.37 -14.11 6.88
CA ASN A 173 -9.28 -15.09 6.85
C ASN A 173 -8.78 -15.49 8.24
N ASN A 174 -9.27 -14.84 9.31
CA ASN A 174 -8.65 -14.84 10.64
C ASN A 174 -7.13 -14.62 10.57
N ALA A 175 -6.71 -13.70 9.70
CA ALA A 175 -5.31 -13.40 9.49
C ALA A 175 -4.67 -12.95 10.81
N SER A 176 -3.42 -13.37 11.00
CA SER A 176 -2.64 -13.14 12.20
C SER A 176 -1.40 -12.32 11.83
N GLY A 177 -0.30 -12.53 12.53
CA GLY A 177 1.00 -11.99 12.19
C GLY A 177 2.03 -12.40 13.24
N MET A 178 3.03 -11.53 13.41
CA MET A 178 4.21 -11.78 14.24
C MET A 178 3.88 -11.81 15.73
N THR A 179 2.93 -11.00 16.19
CA THR A 179 2.65 -10.79 17.62
C THR A 179 1.22 -11.17 18.05
N ALA A 180 0.36 -11.49 17.09
CA ALA A 180 -1.03 -11.87 17.35
C ALA A 180 -1.17 -13.27 18.00
N GLY A 181 -0.40 -14.26 17.54
CA GLY A 181 -0.46 -15.64 18.03
C GLY A 181 -1.89 -16.23 18.00
N THR A 182 -2.22 -17.07 18.98
CA THR A 182 -3.57 -17.69 19.14
C THR A 182 -4.49 -16.88 20.07
N THR A 183 -3.95 -15.87 20.77
CA THR A 183 -4.64 -15.14 21.84
C THR A 183 -5.08 -13.74 21.46
N ARG A 184 -4.57 -13.17 20.37
CA ARG A 184 -4.86 -11.80 19.92
C ARG A 184 -5.30 -11.72 18.45
N ASN A 185 -5.67 -12.86 17.88
CA ASN A 185 -6.26 -12.89 16.55
C ASN A 185 -7.69 -12.33 16.57
N SER A 186 -8.27 -12.18 15.38
CA SER A 186 -9.62 -11.62 15.21
C SER A 186 -10.66 -12.34 16.07
N TYR A 187 -10.62 -13.67 16.13
CA TYR A 187 -11.58 -14.46 16.90
C TYR A 187 -11.59 -14.13 18.40
N ARG A 188 -10.42 -13.79 18.97
CA ARG A 188 -10.28 -13.48 20.41
C ARG A 188 -10.62 -12.04 20.74
N THR A 189 -10.34 -11.11 19.82
CA THR A 189 -10.47 -9.67 20.07
C THR A 189 -11.77 -9.07 19.55
N LEU A 190 -12.50 -9.78 18.69
CA LEU A 190 -13.77 -9.31 18.15
C LEU A 190 -14.84 -9.31 19.26
N ASP A 191 -15.39 -8.12 19.53
CA ASP A 191 -16.48 -7.90 20.48
C ASP A 191 -17.80 -8.22 19.79
N SER A 192 -18.06 -7.56 18.66
CA SER A 192 -19.27 -7.75 17.84
C SER A 192 -18.99 -7.48 16.36
N LEU A 193 -19.94 -7.85 15.52
CA LEU A 193 -19.95 -7.55 14.08
C LEU A 193 -21.38 -7.39 13.55
N THR A 194 -21.52 -6.65 12.45
CA THR A 194 -22.74 -6.58 11.64
C THR A 194 -22.48 -7.28 10.31
N PHE A 195 -23.39 -8.16 9.91
CA PHE A 195 -23.23 -8.96 8.69
C PHE A 195 -24.55 -9.19 7.95
N VAL A 196 -24.44 -9.57 6.67
CA VAL A 196 -25.55 -9.93 5.80
C VAL A 196 -25.45 -11.42 5.47
N LEU A 197 -26.48 -12.18 5.83
CA LEU A 197 -26.62 -13.60 5.50
C LEU A 197 -26.96 -13.80 4.02
N PRO A 198 -26.71 -14.99 3.45
CA PRO A 198 -27.06 -15.30 2.06
C PRO A 198 -28.52 -15.08 1.71
N SER A 199 -29.44 -15.07 2.67
CA SER A 199 -30.87 -14.75 2.48
C SER A 199 -31.13 -13.26 2.22
N GLY A 200 -30.21 -12.39 2.63
CA GLY A 200 -30.36 -10.93 2.70
C GLY A 200 -30.66 -10.41 4.11
N THR A 201 -30.82 -11.30 5.10
CA THR A 201 -31.00 -10.90 6.50
C THR A 201 -29.76 -10.21 7.05
N VAL A 202 -29.95 -8.98 7.55
CA VAL A 202 -28.92 -8.22 8.27
C VAL A 202 -28.97 -8.55 9.76
N VAL A 203 -27.84 -8.97 10.30
CA VAL A 203 -27.66 -9.34 11.71
C VAL A 203 -26.63 -8.42 12.35
N ASP A 204 -27.05 -7.68 13.37
CA ASP A 204 -26.18 -6.92 14.27
C ASP A 204 -26.07 -7.70 15.59
N THR A 205 -24.89 -8.26 15.83
CA THR A 205 -24.62 -9.11 17.00
C THR A 205 -24.53 -8.33 18.31
N ALA A 206 -24.37 -6.99 18.27
CA ALA A 206 -24.31 -6.15 19.47
C ALA A 206 -25.71 -5.85 20.04
N ARG A 207 -26.78 -6.13 19.30
CA ARG A 207 -28.15 -5.82 19.74
C ARG A 207 -28.59 -6.73 20.89
N PRO A 208 -29.19 -6.18 21.96
CA PRO A 208 -29.74 -7.00 23.05
C PRO A 208 -30.81 -8.01 22.61
N ASP A 209 -31.51 -7.72 21.51
CA ASP A 209 -32.56 -8.57 20.94
C ASP A 209 -32.11 -9.36 19.69
N ALA A 210 -30.79 -9.45 19.42
CA ALA A 210 -30.25 -10.06 18.21
C ALA A 210 -30.76 -11.49 17.97
N ASP A 211 -30.71 -12.36 18.97
CA ASP A 211 -31.18 -13.75 18.86
C ASP A 211 -32.68 -13.85 18.57
N ALA A 212 -33.51 -13.04 19.24
CA ALA A 212 -34.94 -13.02 19.02
C ALA A 212 -35.31 -12.48 17.63
N ARG A 213 -34.49 -11.59 17.07
CA ARG A 213 -34.64 -11.11 15.68
C ARG A 213 -34.22 -12.18 14.69
N LEU A 214 -33.06 -12.82 14.90
CA LEU A 214 -32.57 -13.87 14.03
C LEU A 214 -33.53 -15.07 14.02
N ALA A 215 -34.02 -15.52 15.18
CA ALA A 215 -34.98 -16.63 15.25
C ALA A 215 -36.31 -16.34 14.53
N ARG A 216 -36.74 -15.08 14.46
CA ARG A 216 -37.93 -14.68 13.69
C ARG A 216 -37.67 -14.63 12.19
N ALA A 217 -36.49 -14.15 11.79
CA ALA A 217 -36.13 -14.01 10.38
C ALA A 217 -35.67 -15.35 9.75
N GLU A 218 -34.96 -16.17 10.51
CA GLU A 218 -34.24 -17.37 10.07
C GLU A 218 -34.45 -18.55 11.06
N PRO A 219 -35.70 -19.00 11.30
CA PRO A 219 -35.99 -20.02 12.33
C PRO A 219 -35.31 -21.37 12.06
N VAL A 220 -35.22 -21.76 10.77
CA VAL A 220 -34.60 -23.03 10.35
C VAL A 220 -33.10 -22.99 10.63
N LEU A 221 -32.41 -21.92 10.20
CA LEU A 221 -30.99 -21.70 10.47
C LEU A 221 -30.68 -21.80 11.96
N CYS A 222 -31.47 -21.13 12.81
CA CYS A 222 -31.27 -21.17 14.26
C CYS A 222 -31.39 -22.59 14.84
N THR A 223 -32.39 -23.35 14.37
CA THR A 223 -32.64 -24.71 14.83
C THR A 223 -31.48 -25.64 14.44
N GLU A 224 -31.06 -25.57 13.18
CA GLU A 224 -29.98 -26.41 12.66
C GLU A 224 -28.62 -26.09 13.29
N LEU A 225 -28.31 -24.81 13.56
CA LEU A 225 -27.08 -24.44 14.27
C LEU A 225 -27.04 -25.03 15.69
N LEU A 226 -28.16 -25.02 16.41
CA LEU A 226 -28.23 -25.62 17.74
C LEU A 226 -28.18 -27.16 17.69
N ALA A 227 -28.73 -27.78 16.64
CA ALA A 227 -28.62 -29.21 16.42
C ALA A 227 -27.16 -29.63 16.14
N LEU A 228 -26.46 -28.89 15.26
CA LEU A 228 -25.03 -29.07 15.01
C LEU A 228 -24.20 -28.90 16.27
N LYS A 229 -24.51 -27.88 17.10
CA LYS A 229 -23.88 -27.69 18.41
C LYS A 229 -24.03 -28.93 19.28
N ALA A 230 -25.26 -29.41 19.46
CA ALA A 230 -25.55 -30.57 20.31
C ALA A 230 -24.85 -31.84 19.80
N GLU A 231 -24.79 -32.03 18.48
CA GLU A 231 -24.07 -33.14 17.87
C GLU A 231 -22.56 -33.09 18.12
N ILE A 232 -21.94 -31.91 18.02
CA ILE A 232 -20.52 -31.71 18.32
C ILE A 232 -20.25 -31.95 19.81
N GLU A 233 -21.06 -31.39 20.71
CA GLU A 233 -20.87 -31.53 22.16
C GLU A 233 -21.10 -32.95 22.68
N ALA A 234 -21.91 -33.75 21.98
CA ALA A 234 -22.15 -35.15 22.30
C ALA A 234 -20.97 -36.09 21.93
N ASP A 235 -19.94 -35.59 21.23
CA ASP A 235 -18.77 -36.35 20.79
C ASP A 235 -17.50 -35.85 21.52
N PRO A 236 -17.10 -36.47 22.65
CA PRO A 236 -15.94 -36.02 23.43
C PRO A 236 -14.62 -36.07 22.67
N GLU A 237 -14.47 -37.01 21.73
CA GLU A 237 -13.25 -37.15 20.93
C GLU A 237 -13.13 -36.00 19.93
N LEU A 238 -14.23 -35.66 19.25
CA LEU A 238 -14.28 -34.50 18.36
C LEU A 238 -14.07 -33.19 19.14
N VAL A 239 -14.68 -33.02 20.31
CA VAL A 239 -14.46 -31.86 21.18
C VAL A 239 -12.98 -31.73 21.53
N ALA A 240 -12.33 -32.81 21.96
CA ALA A 240 -10.90 -32.82 22.28
C ALA A 240 -10.06 -32.45 21.05
N ARG A 241 -10.39 -33.00 19.87
CA ARG A 241 -9.71 -32.69 18.60
C ARG A 241 -9.84 -31.21 18.23
N ILE A 242 -11.04 -30.65 18.28
CA ILE A 242 -11.30 -29.23 18.01
C ILE A 242 -10.47 -28.36 18.94
N ARG A 243 -10.54 -28.60 20.26
CA ARG A 243 -9.78 -27.81 21.24
C ARG A 243 -8.27 -27.92 21.02
N ALA A 244 -7.75 -29.12 20.75
CA ALA A 244 -6.34 -29.35 20.49
C ALA A 244 -5.85 -28.57 19.26
N LYS A 245 -6.59 -28.61 18.14
CA LYS A 245 -6.21 -27.92 16.90
C LYS A 245 -6.12 -26.40 17.02
N TYR A 246 -6.88 -25.78 17.93
CA TYR A 246 -6.82 -24.34 18.20
C TYR A 246 -5.87 -23.94 19.35
N THR A 247 -5.08 -24.87 19.87
CA THR A 247 -3.94 -24.53 20.76
C THR A 247 -2.74 -23.97 20.00
N ILE A 248 -2.61 -24.37 18.73
CA ILE A 248 -1.69 -23.79 17.75
C ILE A 248 -2.46 -22.88 16.79
N LYS A 249 -1.76 -22.09 15.99
CA LYS A 249 -2.39 -21.28 14.93
C LYS A 249 -3.02 -22.23 13.90
N ASN A 250 -4.32 -22.06 13.65
CA ASN A 250 -5.06 -22.86 12.68
C ASN A 250 -6.14 -22.00 12.01
N THR A 251 -6.07 -21.91 10.70
CA THR A 251 -7.04 -21.23 9.83
C THR A 251 -7.50 -22.13 8.68
N ASN A 252 -7.36 -23.44 8.82
CA ASN A 252 -7.79 -24.42 7.82
C ASN A 252 -9.22 -24.92 8.12
N GLY A 253 -10.17 -24.59 7.27
CA GLY A 253 -11.60 -24.89 7.46
C GLY A 253 -12.34 -23.90 8.36
N TYR A 254 -13.61 -24.21 8.65
CA TYR A 254 -14.42 -23.40 9.56
C TYR A 254 -14.01 -23.56 11.02
N ARG A 255 -14.19 -22.48 11.79
CA ARG A 255 -13.98 -22.42 13.24
C ARG A 255 -14.99 -23.24 14.01
N LEU A 256 -14.83 -24.57 14.05
CA LEU A 256 -15.70 -25.48 14.79
C LEU A 256 -15.74 -25.18 16.30
N ASP A 257 -14.71 -24.53 16.84
CA ASP A 257 -14.70 -24.06 18.23
C ASP A 257 -15.74 -22.96 18.52
N ALA A 258 -16.28 -22.29 17.48
CA ALA A 258 -17.42 -21.38 17.61
C ALA A 258 -18.67 -22.07 18.16
N PHE A 259 -18.87 -23.36 17.86
CA PHE A 259 -19.97 -24.15 18.44
C PHE A 259 -19.73 -24.47 19.91
N LEU A 260 -18.47 -24.60 20.34
CA LEU A 260 -18.14 -24.89 21.74
C LEU A 260 -18.16 -23.62 22.60
N ASP A 261 -17.79 -22.48 22.03
CA ASP A 261 -17.71 -21.20 22.73
C ASP A 261 -19.06 -20.44 22.73
N GLY A 262 -19.85 -20.60 21.66
CA GLY A 262 -21.13 -19.93 21.49
C GLY A 262 -22.27 -20.59 22.27
N ARG A 263 -23.16 -19.77 22.84
CA ARG A 263 -24.36 -20.24 23.57
C ARG A 263 -25.62 -20.12 22.74
N THR A 264 -25.68 -19.11 21.87
CA THR A 264 -26.84 -18.82 21.02
C THR A 264 -26.47 -18.90 19.53
N PRO A 265 -27.46 -18.99 18.61
CA PRO A 265 -27.19 -18.97 17.17
C PRO A 265 -26.41 -17.71 16.73
N VAL A 266 -26.68 -16.55 17.33
CA VAL A 266 -25.93 -15.32 17.03
C VAL A 266 -24.48 -15.43 17.47
N ASP A 267 -24.20 -15.97 18.67
CA ASP A 267 -22.83 -16.19 19.16
C ASP A 267 -22.05 -17.14 18.22
N ILE A 268 -22.70 -18.23 17.79
CA ILE A 268 -22.11 -19.22 16.89
C ILE A 268 -21.78 -18.57 15.53
N LEU A 269 -22.71 -17.83 14.92
CA LEU A 269 -22.49 -17.15 13.65
C LEU A 269 -21.38 -16.10 13.75
N ARG A 270 -21.32 -15.36 14.86
CA ARG A 270 -20.25 -14.39 15.13
C ARG A 270 -18.88 -15.05 15.09
N GLY A 271 -18.74 -16.23 15.72
CA GLY A 271 -17.50 -17.01 15.69
C GLY A 271 -17.20 -17.64 14.32
N LEU A 272 -18.21 -18.18 13.64
CA LEU A 272 -18.06 -18.84 12.35
C LEU A 272 -17.65 -17.89 11.22
N LEU A 273 -18.08 -16.62 11.26
CA LEU A 273 -17.69 -15.64 10.24
C LEU A 273 -16.20 -15.30 10.26
N VAL A 274 -15.54 -15.48 11.41
CA VAL A 274 -14.09 -15.33 11.53
C VAL A 274 -13.40 -16.55 10.91
N GLY A 275 -12.62 -16.36 9.85
CA GLY A 275 -12.03 -17.47 9.10
C GLY A 275 -12.98 -18.11 8.07
N SER A 276 -14.16 -17.54 7.82
CA SER A 276 -15.12 -18.07 6.83
C SER A 276 -14.74 -17.84 5.37
N GLU A 277 -13.74 -17.00 5.09
CA GLU A 277 -13.31 -16.64 3.73
C GLU A 277 -14.45 -16.10 2.85
N GLY A 278 -15.49 -15.52 3.46
CA GLY A 278 -16.66 -14.96 2.78
C GLY A 278 -17.69 -15.99 2.31
N THR A 279 -17.57 -17.27 2.71
CA THR A 279 -18.49 -18.33 2.27
C THR A 279 -19.80 -18.37 3.08
N LEU A 280 -19.88 -17.68 4.22
CA LEU A 280 -21.03 -17.72 5.13
C LEU A 280 -21.81 -16.39 5.21
N GLY A 281 -21.27 -15.31 4.67
CA GLY A 281 -21.93 -14.01 4.67
C GLY A 281 -20.99 -12.86 4.35
N PHE A 282 -21.57 -11.67 4.20
CA PHE A 282 -20.82 -10.42 4.04
C PHE A 282 -20.67 -9.71 5.38
N ILE A 283 -19.44 -9.42 5.79
CA ILE A 283 -19.14 -8.63 7.01
C ILE A 283 -19.22 -7.15 6.63
N ALA A 284 -20.19 -6.43 7.21
CA ALA A 284 -20.44 -5.00 6.94
C ALA A 284 -19.73 -4.08 7.93
N GLU A 285 -19.55 -4.53 9.18
CA GLU A 285 -18.89 -3.78 10.25
C GLU A 285 -18.33 -4.71 11.33
N THR A 286 -17.27 -4.30 12.00
CA THR A 286 -16.66 -5.04 13.12
C THR A 286 -16.38 -4.11 14.30
N VAL A 287 -16.51 -4.61 15.52
CA VAL A 287 -16.08 -3.93 16.74
C VAL A 287 -15.03 -4.78 17.43
N PHE A 288 -13.84 -4.22 17.63
CA PHE A 288 -12.72 -4.87 18.30
C PHE A 288 -12.54 -4.33 19.71
N THR A 289 -12.23 -5.21 20.65
CA THR A 289 -11.48 -4.84 21.86
C THR A 289 -10.02 -4.61 21.44
N THR A 290 -9.48 -3.43 21.70
CA THR A 290 -8.13 -3.07 21.31
C THR A 290 -7.11 -3.47 22.39
N LEU A 291 -5.83 -3.48 22.02
CA LEU A 291 -4.73 -3.81 22.90
C LEU A 291 -3.93 -2.55 23.25
N PRO A 292 -3.26 -2.50 24.43
CA PRO A 292 -2.28 -1.46 24.73
C PRO A 292 -1.16 -1.38 23.69
N LEU A 293 -0.74 -0.17 23.34
CA LEU A 293 0.44 0.13 22.55
C LEU A 293 1.64 0.39 23.47
N ASP A 294 2.38 -0.67 23.77
CA ASP A 294 3.63 -0.62 24.53
C ASP A 294 4.76 -0.01 23.69
N ARG A 295 5.17 1.22 24.01
CA ARG A 295 6.12 2.02 23.19
C ARG A 295 7.59 1.77 23.51
N HIS A 296 7.90 1.21 24.67
CA HIS A 296 9.27 0.95 25.08
C HIS A 296 9.73 -0.38 24.50
N THR A 297 10.62 -0.35 23.51
CA THR A 297 11.11 -1.55 22.81
C THR A 297 12.57 -1.84 23.14
N SER A 298 12.88 -3.13 23.29
CA SER A 298 14.26 -3.62 23.35
C SER A 298 14.36 -4.83 22.46
N SER A 299 15.25 -4.80 21.47
CA SER A 299 15.34 -5.86 20.47
C SER A 299 16.78 -6.27 20.21
N ALA A 300 16.96 -7.53 19.81
CA ALA A 300 18.23 -8.08 19.38
C ALA A 300 18.04 -8.89 18.10
N LEU A 301 18.99 -8.76 17.19
CA LEU A 301 19.18 -9.73 16.10
C LEU A 301 20.36 -10.62 16.49
N LEU A 302 20.09 -11.91 16.68
CA LEU A 302 21.04 -12.89 17.24
C LEU A 302 21.36 -13.95 16.19
N PHE A 303 22.63 -14.16 15.87
CA PHE A 303 23.09 -15.15 14.89
C PHE A 303 23.57 -16.43 15.57
N PHE A 304 22.97 -17.56 15.22
CA PHE A 304 23.25 -18.88 15.75
C PHE A 304 24.00 -19.74 14.72
N PRO A 305 24.87 -20.67 15.17
CA PRO A 305 25.65 -21.49 14.26
C PRO A 305 24.80 -22.44 13.40
N THR A 306 23.62 -22.82 13.90
CA THR A 306 22.68 -23.70 13.19
C THR A 306 21.23 -23.31 13.46
N LEU A 307 20.34 -23.75 12.58
CA LEU A 307 18.89 -23.66 12.75
C LEU A 307 18.39 -24.35 14.03
N ALA A 308 18.97 -25.51 14.36
CA ALA A 308 18.63 -26.25 15.58
C ALA A 308 19.02 -25.46 16.84
N ALA A 309 20.19 -24.80 16.85
CA ALA A 309 20.61 -23.94 17.95
C ALA A 309 19.69 -22.73 18.13
N ALA A 310 19.29 -22.08 17.03
CA ALA A 310 18.30 -21.00 17.07
C ALA A 310 16.96 -21.47 17.64
N ALA A 311 16.40 -22.57 17.10
CA ALA A 311 15.12 -23.10 17.55
C ALA A 311 15.13 -23.53 19.03
N ALA A 312 16.24 -24.08 19.54
CA ALA A 312 16.40 -24.43 20.96
C ALA A 312 16.41 -23.20 21.90
N ALA A 313 16.77 -22.02 21.40
CA ALA A 313 16.76 -20.78 22.18
C ALA A 313 15.38 -20.12 22.26
N VAL A 314 14.46 -20.44 21.34
CA VAL A 314 13.13 -19.80 21.24
C VAL A 314 12.34 -19.86 22.56
N PRO A 315 12.19 -21.02 23.24
CA PRO A 315 11.43 -21.08 24.50
C PRO A 315 12.00 -20.17 25.58
N ARG A 316 13.34 -20.01 25.65
CA ARG A 316 13.98 -19.14 26.65
C ARG A 316 13.52 -17.70 26.53
N PHE A 317 13.44 -17.17 25.30
CA PHE A 317 12.98 -15.81 25.06
C PHE A 317 11.47 -15.66 25.23
N THR A 318 10.68 -16.65 24.81
CA THR A 318 9.22 -16.64 25.01
C THR A 318 8.87 -16.65 26.50
N GLU A 319 9.51 -17.50 27.30
CA GLU A 319 9.33 -17.57 28.76
C GLU A 319 9.82 -16.29 29.46
N ALA A 320 10.85 -15.64 28.94
CA ALA A 320 11.31 -14.32 29.41
C ALA A 320 10.32 -13.18 29.11
N GLY A 321 9.27 -13.42 28.31
CA GLY A 321 8.23 -12.45 27.99
C GLY A 321 8.40 -11.73 26.64
N ALA A 322 9.23 -12.25 25.75
CA ALA A 322 9.41 -11.65 24.42
C ALA A 322 8.06 -11.56 23.68
N ARG A 323 7.80 -10.40 23.08
CA ARG A 323 6.59 -10.15 22.30
C ARG A 323 6.68 -10.77 20.91
N ALA A 324 7.89 -10.82 20.34
CA ALA A 324 8.17 -11.47 19.07
C ALA A 324 9.48 -12.25 19.17
N VAL A 325 9.50 -13.44 18.57
CA VAL A 325 10.71 -14.25 18.34
C VAL A 325 10.61 -14.78 16.92
N GLU A 326 11.35 -14.15 16.01
CA GLU A 326 11.24 -14.36 14.58
C GLU A 326 12.48 -15.08 14.04
N LEU A 327 12.28 -16.16 13.29
CA LEU A 327 13.34 -17.01 12.74
C LEU A 327 13.64 -16.67 11.27
N MET A 328 14.92 -16.65 10.92
CA MET A 328 15.41 -16.60 9.54
C MET A 328 16.53 -17.63 9.36
N ASP A 329 16.44 -18.47 8.33
CA ASP A 329 17.52 -19.40 7.98
C ASP A 329 18.67 -18.72 7.22
N GLY A 330 19.78 -19.44 7.04
CA GLY A 330 20.97 -18.90 6.39
C GLY A 330 20.76 -18.50 4.93
N ASN A 331 19.90 -19.24 4.22
CA ASN A 331 19.55 -18.92 2.84
C ASN A 331 18.79 -17.59 2.76
N THR A 332 17.84 -17.37 3.66
CA THR A 332 17.11 -16.09 3.81
C THR A 332 18.05 -14.94 4.13
N LEU A 333 18.95 -15.12 5.09
CA LEU A 333 19.91 -14.08 5.49
C LEU A 333 20.78 -13.63 4.31
N ARG A 334 21.39 -14.58 3.58
CA ARG A 334 22.24 -14.26 2.43
C ARG A 334 21.44 -13.66 1.26
N ALA A 335 20.22 -14.12 1.01
CA ALA A 335 19.37 -13.55 -0.02
C ALA A 335 19.00 -12.08 0.28
N SER A 336 18.78 -11.76 1.56
CA SER A 336 18.34 -10.43 2.01
C SER A 336 19.35 -9.31 1.76
N VAL A 337 20.63 -9.62 1.56
CA VAL A 337 21.71 -8.65 1.25
C VAL A 337 21.41 -7.79 0.01
N ARG A 338 20.58 -8.28 -0.91
CA ARG A 338 20.17 -7.54 -2.11
C ARG A 338 19.18 -6.41 -1.81
N VAL A 339 18.60 -6.39 -0.61
CA VAL A 339 17.58 -5.42 -0.20
C VAL A 339 18.26 -4.21 0.44
N SER A 340 17.91 -3.01 -0.05
CA SER A 340 18.49 -1.76 0.44
C SER A 340 18.34 -1.60 1.96
N GLY A 341 19.45 -1.33 2.65
CA GLY A 341 19.53 -1.21 4.10
C GLY A 341 19.82 -2.50 4.85
N VAL A 342 19.90 -3.65 4.17
CA VAL A 342 20.46 -4.87 4.75
C VAL A 342 21.99 -4.85 4.62
N PRO A 343 22.74 -5.13 5.69
CA PRO A 343 24.20 -5.12 5.65
C PRO A 343 24.81 -6.15 4.69
N ALA A 344 25.90 -5.76 4.00
CA ALA A 344 26.54 -6.59 2.96
C ALA A 344 27.36 -7.77 3.53
N ASP A 345 27.85 -7.65 4.76
CA ASP A 345 28.63 -8.68 5.47
C ASP A 345 27.83 -9.97 5.71
N TRP A 346 26.49 -9.93 5.63
CA TRP A 346 25.67 -11.13 5.80
C TRP A 346 25.87 -12.15 4.66
N ALA A 347 26.41 -11.72 3.52
CA ALA A 347 26.76 -12.61 2.41
C ALA A 347 27.89 -13.59 2.77
N GLU A 348 28.72 -13.23 3.74
CA GLU A 348 29.90 -13.99 4.18
C GLU A 348 29.61 -14.91 5.38
N LEU A 349 28.38 -14.89 5.90
CA LEU A 349 27.97 -15.75 7.01
C LEU A 349 28.07 -17.25 6.64
N PRO A 350 28.52 -18.12 7.56
CA PRO A 350 28.53 -19.56 7.35
C PRO A 350 27.17 -20.08 6.86
N LYS A 351 27.20 -21.12 5.99
CA LYS A 351 26.00 -21.62 5.30
C LYS A 351 24.84 -21.91 6.26
N GLU A 352 25.15 -22.58 7.36
CA GLU A 352 24.21 -23.09 8.35
C GLU A 352 23.71 -22.05 9.36
N THR A 353 24.25 -20.82 9.30
CA THR A 353 23.87 -19.73 10.22
C THR A 353 22.37 -19.49 10.16
N ALA A 354 21.72 -19.41 11.32
CA ALA A 354 20.34 -18.96 11.44
C ALA A 354 20.30 -17.70 12.32
N ALA A 355 19.23 -16.93 12.26
CA ALA A 355 19.06 -15.78 13.13
C ALA A 355 17.70 -15.75 13.83
N LEU A 356 17.70 -15.23 15.05
CA LEU A 356 16.49 -14.82 15.76
C LEU A 356 16.43 -13.30 15.87
N LEU A 357 15.33 -12.70 15.44
CA LEU A 357 14.96 -11.34 15.85
C LEU A 357 14.02 -11.44 17.05
N VAL A 358 14.52 -11.03 18.21
CA VAL A 358 13.80 -11.05 19.49
C VAL A 358 13.43 -9.62 19.86
N GLU A 359 12.16 -9.37 20.19
CA GLU A 359 11.68 -8.07 20.64
C GLU A 359 10.85 -8.17 21.91
N PHE A 360 11.19 -7.34 22.88
CA PHE A 360 10.38 -7.06 24.06
C PHE A 360 9.69 -5.72 23.90
N ARG A 361 8.43 -5.64 24.34
CA ARG A 361 7.67 -4.38 24.40
C ARG A 361 7.17 -4.18 25.83
N ALA A 362 7.41 -2.99 26.36
CA ALA A 362 7.07 -2.63 27.73
C ALA A 362 6.17 -1.38 27.78
N PRO A 363 5.28 -1.31 28.78
CA PRO A 363 4.44 -0.14 29.01
C PRO A 363 5.24 1.04 29.57
N ASP A 364 6.35 0.77 30.27
CA ASP A 364 7.18 1.76 30.95
C ASP A 364 8.65 1.31 31.06
N GLU A 365 9.49 2.22 31.53
CA GLU A 365 10.94 2.01 31.65
C GLU A 365 11.31 0.93 32.70
N ALA A 366 10.51 0.76 33.76
CA ALA A 366 10.79 -0.23 34.79
C ALA A 366 10.54 -1.64 34.27
N ALA A 367 9.42 -1.86 33.58
CA ALA A 367 9.14 -3.10 32.87
C ALA A 367 10.16 -3.35 31.75
N GLN A 368 10.60 -2.32 31.04
CA GLN A 368 11.67 -2.46 30.03
C GLN A 368 12.97 -3.00 30.64
N ARG A 369 13.43 -2.44 31.76
CA ARG A 369 14.62 -2.93 32.48
C ARG A 369 14.45 -4.38 32.94
N ALA A 370 13.28 -4.73 33.47
CA ALA A 370 13.01 -6.11 33.89
C ALA A 370 13.07 -7.11 32.72
N TYR A 371 12.55 -6.73 31.55
CA TYR A 371 12.69 -7.55 30.34
C TYR A 371 14.13 -7.66 29.87
N GLU A 372 14.92 -6.59 29.93
CA GLU A 372 16.34 -6.64 29.55
C GLU A 372 17.15 -7.57 30.48
N GLU A 373 16.87 -7.56 31.78
CA GLU A 373 17.48 -8.50 32.72
C GLU A 373 17.08 -9.95 32.42
N ALA A 374 15.82 -10.19 32.08
CA ALA A 374 15.34 -11.52 31.67
C ALA A 374 15.96 -11.95 30.34
N ALA A 375 16.09 -11.04 29.40
CA ALA A 375 16.71 -11.26 28.10
C ALA A 375 18.21 -11.58 28.23
N ALA A 376 18.93 -10.89 29.12
CA ALA A 376 20.32 -11.19 29.43
C ALA A 376 20.49 -12.60 30.01
N ARG A 377 19.60 -13.03 30.91
CA ARG A 377 19.58 -14.41 31.43
C ARG A 377 19.26 -15.44 30.34
N ALA A 378 18.35 -15.12 29.43
CA ALA A 378 18.01 -16.00 28.31
C ALA A 378 19.17 -16.14 27.30
N LEU A 379 19.95 -15.08 27.13
CA LEU A 379 21.13 -15.01 26.26
C LEU A 379 22.34 -15.75 26.84
N ASP A 380 22.44 -15.86 28.16
CA ASP A 380 23.57 -16.49 28.84
C ASP A 380 23.79 -17.96 28.41
N GLY A 381 25.04 -18.29 28.14
CA GLY A 381 25.47 -19.61 27.67
C GLY A 381 24.99 -20.01 26.27
N LEU A 382 24.41 -19.11 25.47
CA LEU A 382 24.10 -19.38 24.06
C LEU A 382 25.35 -19.21 23.19
N GLU A 383 25.60 -20.19 22.31
CA GLU A 383 26.64 -20.09 21.29
C GLU A 383 26.12 -19.26 20.10
N LEU A 384 26.80 -18.16 19.81
CA LEU A 384 26.45 -17.24 18.73
C LEU A 384 27.61 -17.10 17.74
N VAL A 385 27.27 -16.88 16.47
CA VAL A 385 28.25 -16.57 15.42
C VAL A 385 28.79 -15.16 15.65
N ALA A 386 30.09 -15.06 15.93
CA ALA A 386 30.78 -13.80 16.15
C ALA A 386 32.25 -13.87 15.66
N PRO A 387 32.83 -12.77 15.17
CA PRO A 387 32.20 -11.45 14.99
C PRO A 387 31.26 -11.39 13.77
N VAL A 388 30.23 -10.55 13.86
CA VAL A 388 29.42 -10.09 12.71
C VAL A 388 29.53 -8.56 12.69
N PRO A 389 30.27 -7.94 11.75
CA PRO A 389 30.58 -6.51 11.78
C PRO A 389 29.37 -5.59 11.92
N SER A 390 28.25 -5.95 11.30
CA SER A 390 27.03 -5.15 11.32
C SER A 390 26.12 -5.37 12.54
N VAL A 391 26.36 -6.42 13.34
CA VAL A 391 25.45 -6.80 14.43
C VAL A 391 26.22 -7.26 15.67
N ALA A 392 25.95 -6.59 16.80
CA ALA A 392 26.63 -6.85 18.06
C ALA A 392 26.17 -8.13 18.80
N ASN A 393 25.17 -8.86 18.29
CA ASN A 393 24.51 -9.97 19.00
C ASN A 393 24.02 -9.58 20.42
N ALA A 394 23.52 -8.35 20.58
CA ALA A 394 23.10 -7.80 21.86
C ALA A 394 21.77 -7.04 21.74
N PHE A 395 21.07 -6.91 22.86
CA PHE A 395 19.85 -6.09 22.93
C PHE A 395 20.19 -4.60 22.86
N THR A 396 19.38 -3.86 22.10
CA THR A 396 19.49 -2.40 21.96
C THR A 396 18.12 -1.74 22.15
N ARG A 397 18.16 -0.47 22.56
CA ARG A 397 17.00 0.45 22.60
C ARG A 397 16.99 1.44 21.44
N ASP A 398 18.03 1.42 20.59
CA ASP A 398 18.14 2.36 19.48
C ASP A 398 17.05 2.07 18.44
N ALA A 399 16.08 2.97 18.34
CA ALA A 399 14.95 2.83 17.44
C ALA A 399 15.34 2.72 15.96
N ALA A 400 16.43 3.36 15.53
CA ALA A 400 16.92 3.27 14.16
C ALA A 400 17.51 1.87 13.89
N VAL A 401 18.28 1.34 14.84
CA VAL A 401 18.83 -0.03 14.75
C VAL A 401 17.71 -1.08 14.78
N ILE A 402 16.75 -0.96 15.70
CA ILE A 402 15.58 -1.86 15.79
C ILE A 402 14.77 -1.81 14.49
N GLY A 403 14.54 -0.61 13.95
CA GLY A 403 13.89 -0.42 12.65
C GLY A 403 14.63 -1.13 11.52
N GLY A 404 15.96 -1.06 11.51
CA GLY A 404 16.82 -1.80 10.59
C GLY A 404 16.66 -3.32 10.70
N TYR A 405 16.60 -3.87 11.92
CA TYR A 405 16.38 -5.31 12.12
C TYR A 405 15.02 -5.77 11.60
N TRP A 406 13.95 -5.02 11.89
CA TRP A 406 12.62 -5.33 11.35
C TRP A 406 12.56 -5.19 9.83
N LYS A 407 13.28 -4.21 9.26
CA LYS A 407 13.41 -4.06 7.81
C LYS A 407 14.06 -5.30 7.20
N ALA A 408 15.15 -5.79 7.79
CA ALA A 408 15.81 -7.02 7.34
C ALA A 408 14.91 -8.26 7.48
N ARG A 409 14.19 -8.41 8.59
CA ARG A 409 13.22 -9.52 8.78
C ARG A 409 12.10 -9.50 7.75
N LYS A 410 11.58 -8.32 7.39
CA LYS A 410 10.56 -8.14 6.35
C LYS A 410 11.12 -8.29 4.93
N ALA A 411 12.44 -8.26 4.76
CA ALA A 411 13.10 -8.39 3.47
C ALA A 411 13.00 -9.81 2.86
N PHE A 412 12.60 -10.83 3.62
CA PHE A 412 12.48 -12.22 3.14
C PHE A 412 11.67 -12.36 1.84
N VAL A 413 10.40 -11.92 1.84
CA VAL A 413 9.51 -11.99 0.66
C VAL A 413 10.06 -11.14 -0.48
N THR A 414 10.68 -10.01 -0.15
CA THR A 414 11.31 -9.12 -1.13
C THR A 414 12.49 -9.79 -1.84
N ALA A 415 13.40 -10.37 -1.06
CA ALA A 415 14.62 -10.96 -1.55
C ALA A 415 14.32 -12.15 -2.47
N VAL A 416 13.50 -13.08 -2.00
CA VAL A 416 13.16 -14.30 -2.76
C VAL A 416 12.20 -13.99 -3.91
N GLY A 417 11.17 -13.16 -3.68
CA GLY A 417 10.23 -12.79 -4.72
C GLY A 417 10.86 -11.97 -5.85
N GLY A 418 11.84 -11.12 -5.53
CA GLY A 418 12.63 -10.36 -6.49
C GLY A 418 13.67 -11.20 -7.25
N SER A 419 14.15 -12.30 -6.67
CA SER A 419 15.15 -13.18 -7.30
C SER A 419 14.56 -14.34 -8.09
N ARG A 420 13.25 -14.58 -8.02
CA ARG A 420 12.60 -15.69 -8.74
C ARG A 420 12.85 -15.59 -10.25
N PRO A 421 12.90 -16.73 -10.98
CA PRO A 421 13.04 -16.70 -12.43
C PRO A 421 11.88 -15.97 -13.13
N SER A 422 12.20 -15.14 -14.12
CA SER A 422 11.21 -14.45 -14.95
C SER A 422 10.33 -15.45 -15.72
N GLY A 423 9.01 -15.33 -15.58
CA GLY A 423 8.03 -16.28 -16.10
C GLY A 423 7.33 -17.11 -15.02
N THR A 424 7.89 -17.16 -13.81
CA THR A 424 7.37 -18.00 -12.72
C THR A 424 6.39 -17.25 -11.82
N THR A 425 5.40 -17.99 -11.32
CA THR A 425 4.55 -17.55 -10.21
C THR A 425 5.26 -17.82 -8.89
N LEU A 426 4.88 -17.10 -7.84
CA LEU A 426 5.41 -17.27 -6.49
C LEU A 426 4.26 -17.65 -5.56
N ILE A 427 4.42 -18.76 -4.85
CA ILE A 427 3.54 -19.14 -3.75
C ILE A 427 4.24 -18.81 -2.44
N THR A 428 3.51 -18.17 -1.53
CA THR A 428 3.93 -17.98 -0.13
C THR A 428 3.05 -18.84 0.74
N GLU A 429 3.63 -19.93 1.24
CA GLU A 429 2.95 -20.95 2.02
C GLU A 429 3.33 -20.88 3.48
N ASP A 430 2.40 -21.32 4.35
CA ASP A 430 2.54 -21.32 5.79
C ASP A 430 1.94 -22.56 6.44
N PHE A 431 2.50 -22.99 7.57
CA PHE A 431 1.94 -24.03 8.41
C PHE A 431 2.37 -23.86 9.86
N ALA A 432 1.63 -24.48 10.77
CA ALA A 432 1.97 -24.46 12.19
C ALA A 432 2.22 -25.87 12.71
N VAL A 433 3.24 -26.01 13.56
CA VAL A 433 3.50 -27.19 14.38
C VAL A 433 3.53 -26.79 15.85
N PRO A 434 3.42 -27.73 16.81
CA PRO A 434 3.73 -27.42 18.20
C PRO A 434 5.13 -26.79 18.32
N PRO A 435 5.33 -25.67 19.06
CA PRO A 435 6.62 -24.97 19.11
C PRO A 435 7.81 -25.87 19.49
N ALA A 436 7.59 -26.89 20.33
CA ALA A 436 8.59 -27.88 20.70
C ALA A 436 9.12 -28.73 19.51
N ARG A 437 8.43 -28.73 18.37
CA ARG A 437 8.78 -29.46 17.15
C ARG A 437 9.31 -28.55 16.03
N LEU A 438 9.49 -27.25 16.29
CA LEU A 438 9.86 -26.26 15.29
C LEU A 438 11.14 -26.61 14.53
N ALA A 439 12.21 -27.00 15.24
CA ALA A 439 13.50 -27.35 14.63
C ALA A 439 13.35 -28.53 13.64
N ASP A 440 12.69 -29.59 14.09
CA ASP A 440 12.43 -30.80 13.31
C ASP A 440 11.57 -30.51 12.06
N ALA A 441 10.55 -29.65 12.21
CA ALA A 441 9.71 -29.21 11.11
C ALA A 441 10.48 -28.37 10.07
N CYS A 442 11.35 -27.47 10.51
CA CYS A 442 12.19 -26.68 9.60
C CYS A 442 13.12 -27.59 8.77
N THR A 443 13.84 -28.50 9.44
CA THR A 443 14.75 -29.43 8.74
C THR A 443 13.97 -30.29 7.74
N ALA A 444 12.84 -30.86 8.15
CA ALA A 444 12.02 -31.70 7.27
C ALA A 444 11.47 -30.91 6.06
N LEU A 445 11.13 -29.63 6.23
CA LEU A 445 10.69 -28.76 5.14
C LEU A 445 11.82 -28.46 4.16
N LEU A 446 13.00 -28.10 4.65
CA LEU A 446 14.17 -27.81 3.81
C LEU A 446 14.58 -29.05 2.99
N GLU A 447 14.59 -30.23 3.62
CA GLU A 447 14.81 -31.52 2.93
C GLU A 447 13.72 -31.82 1.90
N LEU A 448 12.46 -31.45 2.17
CA LEU A 448 11.37 -31.63 1.22
C LEU A 448 11.52 -30.69 0.01
N GLN A 449 11.87 -29.42 0.21
CA GLN A 449 12.13 -28.46 -0.87
C GLN A 449 13.29 -28.94 -1.76
N ASP A 450 14.40 -29.38 -1.16
CA ASP A 450 15.56 -29.90 -1.88
C ASP A 450 15.21 -31.15 -2.72
N ARG A 451 14.50 -32.12 -2.12
CA ARG A 451 14.06 -33.35 -2.82
C ARG A 451 13.20 -33.08 -4.05
N HIS A 452 12.36 -32.04 -4.01
CA HIS A 452 11.50 -31.64 -5.13
C HIS A 452 12.16 -30.59 -6.03
N GLY A 453 13.39 -30.15 -5.74
CA GLY A 453 14.15 -29.20 -6.56
C GLY A 453 13.63 -27.76 -6.50
N PHE A 454 13.08 -27.34 -5.36
CA PHE A 454 12.75 -25.95 -5.05
C PHE A 454 13.87 -25.30 -4.23
N ASP A 455 13.99 -23.97 -4.32
CA ASP A 455 14.93 -23.21 -3.49
C ASP A 455 14.57 -23.37 -2.00
N ALA A 456 15.47 -24.03 -1.25
CA ALA A 456 15.27 -24.27 0.18
C ALA A 456 15.42 -22.97 0.96
N ALA A 457 14.34 -22.50 1.58
CA ALA A 457 14.35 -21.31 2.42
C ALA A 457 13.16 -21.33 3.38
N VAL A 458 13.44 -21.04 4.66
CA VAL A 458 12.41 -20.99 5.71
C VAL A 458 12.59 -19.78 6.63
N ALA A 459 11.47 -19.14 6.95
CA ALA A 459 11.36 -18.10 7.97
C ALA A 459 10.12 -18.37 8.82
N GLY A 460 9.98 -17.77 10.01
CA GLY A 460 8.83 -18.11 10.85
C GLY A 460 8.61 -17.25 12.08
N HIS A 461 7.38 -17.27 12.59
CA HIS A 461 7.03 -16.78 13.93
C HIS A 461 7.31 -17.91 14.92
N ALA A 462 8.58 -18.05 15.29
CA ALA A 462 9.09 -19.19 16.02
C ALA A 462 8.37 -19.41 17.37
N ALA A 463 8.04 -18.32 18.06
CA ALA A 463 7.29 -18.35 19.33
C ALA A 463 5.93 -19.06 19.23
N HIS A 464 5.37 -19.16 18.02
CA HIS A 464 4.05 -19.74 17.78
C HIS A 464 4.08 -20.99 16.90
N GLY A 465 5.27 -21.55 16.64
CA GLY A 465 5.39 -22.75 15.82
C GLY A 465 5.03 -22.54 14.34
N ASN A 466 4.91 -21.29 13.89
CA ASN A 466 4.49 -20.93 12.54
C ASN A 466 5.70 -20.77 11.60
N LEU A 467 5.70 -21.51 10.50
CA LEU A 467 6.76 -21.52 9.49
C LEU A 467 6.21 -21.10 8.13
N HIS A 468 7.04 -20.36 7.39
CA HIS A 468 6.77 -19.81 6.08
C HIS A 468 7.82 -20.31 5.10
N PHE A 469 7.38 -20.70 3.90
CA PHE A 469 8.26 -21.08 2.80
C PHE A 469 7.70 -20.59 1.47
N LEU A 470 8.56 -20.62 0.45
CA LEU A 470 8.27 -20.06 -0.87
C LEU A 470 8.49 -21.12 -1.94
N LEU A 471 7.59 -21.15 -2.93
CA LEU A 471 7.71 -22.01 -4.11
C LEU A 471 7.60 -21.14 -5.36
N ALA A 472 8.52 -21.31 -6.30
CA ALA A 472 8.47 -20.66 -7.60
C ALA A 472 8.38 -21.72 -8.70
N PHE A 473 7.38 -21.61 -9.56
CA PHE A 473 7.16 -22.54 -10.66
C PHE A 473 6.49 -21.84 -11.86
N ASP A 474 6.63 -22.38 -13.06
CA ASP A 474 5.97 -21.91 -14.28
C ASP A 474 4.66 -22.66 -14.52
N ALA A 475 3.53 -21.97 -14.34
CA ALA A 475 2.20 -22.54 -14.58
C ALA A 475 1.92 -22.87 -16.06
N ALA A 476 2.76 -22.42 -17.00
CA ALA A 476 2.69 -22.78 -18.41
C ALA A 476 3.43 -24.08 -18.74
N ASP A 477 4.25 -24.61 -17.83
CA ASP A 477 5.00 -25.86 -17.99
C ASP A 477 4.30 -27.01 -17.24
N PRO A 478 3.75 -28.01 -17.96
CA PRO A 478 3.09 -29.16 -17.34
C PRO A 478 3.98 -29.96 -16.38
N ASP A 479 5.28 -30.06 -16.64
CA ASP A 479 6.21 -30.80 -15.79
C ASP A 479 6.43 -30.06 -14.46
N ASP A 480 6.46 -28.72 -14.51
CA ASP A 480 6.61 -27.89 -13.33
C ASP A 480 5.33 -27.88 -12.47
N VAL A 481 4.15 -27.91 -13.11
CA VAL A 481 2.86 -28.11 -12.43
C VAL A 481 2.79 -29.49 -11.76
N ALA A 482 3.30 -30.54 -12.40
CA ALA A 482 3.34 -31.87 -11.80
C ALA A 482 4.28 -31.95 -10.58
N ARG A 483 5.44 -31.27 -10.67
CA ARG A 483 6.38 -31.11 -9.56
C ARG A 483 5.76 -30.37 -8.37
N TYR A 484 5.06 -29.27 -8.64
CA TYR A 484 4.29 -28.54 -7.64
C TYR A 484 3.25 -29.43 -6.95
N ALA A 485 2.45 -30.17 -7.73
CA ALA A 485 1.43 -31.08 -7.19
C ALA A 485 2.03 -32.14 -6.26
N ALA A 486 3.14 -32.77 -6.68
CA ALA A 486 3.83 -33.79 -5.88
C ALA A 486 4.39 -33.22 -4.57
N PHE A 487 4.95 -32.01 -4.61
CA PHE A 487 5.40 -31.32 -3.40
C PHE A 487 4.25 -31.06 -2.44
N MET A 488 3.11 -30.54 -2.92
CA MET A 488 1.95 -30.24 -2.06
C MET A 488 1.38 -31.48 -1.39
N ASP A 489 1.27 -32.59 -2.12
CA ASP A 489 0.83 -33.87 -1.56
C ASP A 489 1.74 -34.34 -0.42
N ASP A 490 3.06 -34.33 -0.64
CA ASP A 490 4.05 -34.74 0.37
C ASP A 490 4.08 -33.78 1.56
N PHE A 491 4.00 -32.47 1.31
CA PHE A 491 3.98 -31.43 2.34
C PHE A 491 2.77 -31.57 3.26
N CYS A 492 1.57 -31.73 2.67
CA CYS A 492 0.35 -31.88 3.44
C CYS A 492 0.38 -33.15 4.29
N ARG A 493 0.84 -34.28 3.72
CA ARG A 493 1.01 -35.54 4.47
C ARG A 493 2.05 -35.43 5.57
N LEU A 494 3.20 -34.82 5.30
CA LEU A 494 4.27 -34.61 6.27
C LEU A 494 3.76 -33.81 7.49
N THR A 495 3.10 -32.69 7.22
CA THR A 495 2.60 -31.78 8.26
C THR A 495 1.60 -32.48 9.18
N VAL A 496 0.63 -33.21 8.61
CA VAL A 496 -0.38 -33.90 9.41
C VAL A 496 0.17 -35.16 10.07
N ALA A 497 0.80 -36.07 9.32
CA ALA A 497 1.15 -37.39 9.83
C ALA A 497 2.34 -37.39 10.80
N ARG A 498 3.34 -36.50 10.62
CA ARG A 498 4.54 -36.45 11.48
C ARG A 498 4.40 -35.49 12.65
N PHE A 499 3.68 -34.39 12.46
CA PHE A 499 3.62 -33.30 13.44
C PHE A 499 2.23 -33.08 14.04
N ASP A 500 1.18 -33.67 13.45
CA ASP A 500 -0.21 -33.30 13.72
C ASP A 500 -0.44 -31.78 13.66
N GLY A 501 0.31 -31.12 12.78
CA GLY A 501 0.30 -29.67 12.61
C GLY A 501 -0.97 -29.16 11.95
N SER A 502 -1.08 -27.83 11.84
CA SER A 502 -2.09 -27.21 10.99
C SER A 502 -1.49 -26.91 9.62
N LEU A 503 -2.21 -27.27 8.56
CA LEU A 503 -1.81 -26.98 7.18
C LEU A 503 -1.83 -25.48 6.86
N LYS A 504 -2.52 -24.67 7.68
CA LYS A 504 -2.60 -23.21 7.53
C LYS A 504 -2.60 -22.52 8.88
N ALA A 505 -1.63 -21.64 9.10
CA ALA A 505 -1.52 -20.91 10.36
C ALA A 505 -2.20 -19.54 10.33
N GLU A 506 -2.08 -18.81 9.21
CA GLU A 506 -2.58 -17.44 9.07
C GLU A 506 -3.06 -17.04 7.67
N HIS A 507 -2.67 -17.76 6.62
CA HIS A 507 -3.07 -17.40 5.24
C HIS A 507 -4.44 -17.97 4.82
N ALA A 508 -5.16 -18.61 5.74
CA ALA A 508 -6.44 -19.32 5.53
C ALA A 508 -6.36 -20.47 4.52
N THR A 509 -7.42 -21.26 4.43
CA THR A 509 -7.53 -22.46 3.59
C THR A 509 -7.30 -22.11 2.13
N GLY A 510 -8.13 -21.20 1.62
CA GLY A 510 -8.28 -20.90 0.20
C GLY A 510 -8.33 -22.14 -0.68
N ARG A 511 -8.10 -21.91 -1.97
CA ARG A 511 -8.16 -22.95 -3.00
C ARG A 511 -6.97 -23.91 -2.92
N ASN A 512 -5.85 -23.45 -2.38
CA ASN A 512 -4.65 -24.26 -2.36
C ASN A 512 -4.74 -25.45 -1.40
N ILE A 513 -5.44 -25.28 -0.27
CA ILE A 513 -5.48 -26.29 0.79
C ILE A 513 -6.86 -26.90 1.01
N ALA A 514 -7.92 -26.35 0.40
CA ALA A 514 -9.26 -26.93 0.42
C ALA A 514 -9.31 -28.45 0.10
N PRO A 515 -8.57 -28.99 -0.90
CA PRO A 515 -8.56 -30.44 -1.18
C PRO A 515 -8.00 -31.31 -0.05
N PHE A 516 -7.20 -30.73 0.84
CA PHE A 516 -6.51 -31.42 1.92
C PHE A 516 -7.19 -31.22 3.28
N LEU A 517 -8.36 -30.57 3.31
CA LEU A 517 -9.09 -30.29 4.54
C LEU A 517 -9.42 -31.58 5.33
N GLU A 518 -9.87 -32.63 4.62
CA GLU A 518 -10.16 -33.92 5.22
C GLU A 518 -8.91 -34.62 5.76
N LEU A 519 -7.74 -34.39 5.15
CA LEU A 519 -6.49 -34.95 5.65
C LEU A 519 -6.18 -34.42 7.06
N GLU A 520 -6.38 -33.12 7.32
CA GLU A 520 -6.10 -32.52 8.63
C GLU A 520 -7.18 -32.83 9.68
N TRP A 521 -8.44 -32.70 9.29
CA TRP A 521 -9.58 -32.74 10.22
C TRP A 521 -10.26 -34.11 10.33
N GLY A 522 -10.04 -34.99 9.36
CA GLY A 522 -10.77 -36.24 9.20
C GLY A 522 -12.18 -36.04 8.59
N PRO A 523 -12.82 -37.14 8.17
CA PRO A 523 -14.08 -37.11 7.43
C PRO A 523 -15.23 -36.52 8.26
N ARG A 524 -15.25 -36.80 9.56
CA ARG A 524 -16.34 -36.36 10.45
C ARG A 524 -16.42 -34.84 10.59
N ALA A 525 -15.30 -34.20 10.94
CA ALA A 525 -15.22 -32.75 11.07
C ALA A 525 -15.40 -32.04 9.72
N THR A 526 -14.87 -32.61 8.64
CA THR A 526 -15.04 -32.07 7.29
C THR A 526 -16.49 -32.09 6.83
N GLU A 527 -17.23 -33.17 7.10
CA GLU A 527 -18.65 -33.25 6.78
C GLU A 527 -19.49 -32.26 7.61
N LEU A 528 -19.11 -32.00 8.87
CA LEU A 528 -19.73 -30.92 9.64
C LEU A 528 -19.52 -29.55 8.98
N MET A 529 -18.34 -29.30 8.41
CA MET A 529 -18.09 -28.06 7.68
C MET A 529 -18.97 -27.94 6.42
N TRP A 530 -19.19 -29.03 5.69
CA TRP A 530 -20.14 -29.05 4.58
C TRP A 530 -21.57 -28.75 5.04
N ARG A 531 -22.04 -29.39 6.11
CA ARG A 531 -23.37 -29.13 6.68
C ARG A 531 -23.53 -27.69 7.15
N ILE A 532 -22.51 -27.10 7.78
CA ILE A 532 -22.52 -25.68 8.16
C ILE A 532 -22.72 -24.80 6.92
N LYS A 533 -21.99 -25.07 5.83
CA LYS A 533 -22.13 -24.33 4.57
C LYS A 533 -23.54 -24.46 3.99
N GLU A 534 -24.08 -25.66 3.96
CA GLU A 534 -25.43 -25.96 3.42
C GLU A 534 -26.54 -25.34 4.29
N THR A 535 -26.36 -25.31 5.61
CA THR A 535 -27.29 -24.68 6.54
C THR A 535 -27.33 -23.16 6.39
N VAL A 536 -26.16 -22.50 6.25
CA VAL A 536 -26.08 -21.04 6.16
C VAL A 536 -26.38 -20.54 4.74
N ASP A 537 -25.90 -21.25 3.72
CA ASP A 537 -26.06 -20.91 2.30
C ASP A 537 -26.64 -22.10 1.51
N PRO A 538 -27.92 -22.43 1.71
CA PRO A 538 -28.57 -23.57 1.04
C PRO A 538 -28.65 -23.40 -0.49
N GLY A 539 -28.59 -22.16 -0.98
CA GLY A 539 -28.53 -21.86 -2.42
C GLY A 539 -27.13 -22.00 -3.02
N GLY A 540 -26.10 -22.18 -2.19
CA GLY A 540 -24.71 -22.32 -2.62
C GLY A 540 -24.15 -21.08 -3.35
N ILE A 541 -24.70 -19.90 -3.12
CA ILE A 541 -24.36 -18.70 -3.88
C ILE A 541 -23.01 -18.08 -3.48
N LEU A 542 -22.56 -18.26 -2.24
CA LEU A 542 -21.37 -17.58 -1.73
C LEU A 542 -20.09 -18.40 -1.93
N ALA A 543 -19.13 -17.83 -2.65
CA ALA A 543 -17.75 -18.28 -2.72
C ALA A 543 -17.57 -19.80 -2.85
N PRO A 544 -18.23 -20.44 -3.84
CA PRO A 544 -18.10 -21.88 -4.04
C PRO A 544 -16.64 -22.23 -4.36
N ARG A 545 -16.19 -23.39 -3.87
CA ARG A 545 -14.86 -23.94 -4.15
C ARG A 545 -13.71 -23.03 -3.70
N ILE A 546 -13.94 -22.23 -2.66
CA ILE A 546 -12.88 -21.45 -1.99
C ILE A 546 -12.37 -22.21 -0.78
N LEU A 547 -13.18 -22.30 0.28
CA LEU A 547 -12.80 -22.97 1.52
C LEU A 547 -13.12 -24.48 1.48
N LEU A 548 -14.20 -24.85 0.80
CA LEU A 548 -14.66 -26.25 0.64
C LEU A 548 -14.70 -26.63 -0.83
N ASP A 549 -13.97 -27.69 -1.19
CA ASP A 549 -14.04 -28.35 -2.49
C ASP A 549 -13.87 -29.86 -2.30
N ARG A 550 -14.65 -30.67 -3.04
CA ARG A 550 -14.53 -32.14 -3.03
C ARG A 550 -13.60 -32.66 -4.13
N ASP A 551 -13.16 -31.81 -5.05
CA ASP A 551 -12.18 -32.19 -6.07
C ASP A 551 -10.78 -32.29 -5.43
N PRO A 552 -10.16 -33.48 -5.38
CA PRO A 552 -8.83 -33.68 -4.79
C PRO A 552 -7.73 -32.92 -5.53
N ARG A 553 -7.99 -32.44 -6.75
CA ARG A 553 -7.04 -31.67 -7.57
C ARG A 553 -7.45 -30.20 -7.74
N ALA A 554 -8.39 -29.67 -6.96
CA ALA A 554 -8.85 -28.29 -7.13
C ALA A 554 -7.73 -27.25 -6.97
N HIS A 555 -6.70 -27.54 -6.17
CA HIS A 555 -5.53 -26.68 -5.99
C HIS A 555 -4.68 -26.50 -7.27
N LEU A 556 -4.89 -27.31 -8.31
CA LEU A 556 -4.23 -27.18 -9.61
C LEU A 556 -5.07 -26.41 -10.64
N ARG A 557 -6.29 -26.01 -10.29
CA ARG A 557 -7.17 -25.29 -11.19
C ARG A 557 -6.91 -23.80 -11.14
N GLY A 558 -6.85 -23.17 -12.30
CA GLY A 558 -6.74 -21.71 -12.41
C GLY A 558 -5.36 -21.18 -12.05
N LEU A 559 -4.31 -22.01 -12.15
CA LEU A 559 -2.93 -21.55 -12.01
C LEU A 559 -2.62 -20.50 -13.09
N LYS A 560 -2.08 -19.37 -12.64
CA LYS A 560 -1.86 -18.15 -13.42
C LYS A 560 -0.53 -18.21 -14.15
N THR A 561 -0.54 -18.03 -15.47
CA THR A 561 0.71 -17.81 -16.21
C THR A 561 1.27 -16.43 -15.92
N ILE A 562 2.59 -16.26 -15.87
CA ILE A 562 3.24 -14.95 -15.66
C ILE A 562 4.02 -14.55 -16.92
N PRO A 563 3.37 -13.98 -17.94
CA PRO A 563 4.09 -13.57 -19.14
C PRO A 563 5.09 -12.46 -18.83
N ARG A 564 6.23 -12.50 -19.52
CA ARG A 564 7.26 -11.47 -19.39
C ARG A 564 6.76 -10.14 -19.95
N VAL A 565 6.92 -9.10 -19.16
CA VAL A 565 6.54 -7.71 -19.51
C VAL A 565 7.79 -6.81 -19.47
N GLU A 566 7.60 -5.48 -19.46
CA GLU A 566 8.71 -4.55 -19.31
C GLU A 566 9.55 -4.85 -18.07
N ALA A 567 10.88 -4.80 -18.19
CA ALA A 567 11.83 -5.24 -17.16
C ALA A 567 11.61 -4.59 -15.77
N ILE A 568 11.14 -3.33 -15.75
CA ILE A 568 10.82 -2.61 -14.52
C ILE A 568 9.62 -3.20 -13.76
N ALA A 569 8.70 -3.88 -14.45
CA ALA A 569 7.49 -4.47 -13.90
C ALA A 569 7.52 -6.01 -13.83
N ASP A 570 8.41 -6.66 -14.57
CA ASP A 570 8.54 -8.12 -14.61
C ASP A 570 8.73 -8.78 -13.22
N PRO A 571 9.48 -8.17 -12.28
CA PRO A 571 9.59 -8.68 -10.92
C PRO A 571 8.28 -8.71 -10.11
N CYS A 572 7.18 -8.14 -10.60
CA CYS A 572 5.92 -8.06 -9.87
C CYS A 572 5.34 -9.43 -9.51
N ILE A 573 5.12 -9.67 -8.22
CA ILE A 573 4.43 -10.86 -7.69
C ILE A 573 2.93 -10.62 -7.46
N GLU A 574 2.39 -9.48 -7.91
CA GLU A 574 0.97 -9.11 -7.77
C GLU A 574 0.46 -9.04 -6.32
N CYS A 575 1.34 -8.71 -5.35
CA CYS A 575 1.00 -8.68 -3.92
C CYS A 575 0.05 -7.55 -3.47
N GLY A 576 -0.05 -6.46 -4.23
CA GLY A 576 -1.00 -5.36 -3.97
C GLY A 576 -0.58 -4.31 -2.95
N PHE A 577 0.63 -4.39 -2.38
CA PHE A 577 1.15 -3.41 -1.40
C PHE A 577 1.18 -1.97 -1.94
N CYS A 578 1.35 -1.81 -3.24
CA CYS A 578 1.41 -0.54 -3.93
C CYS A 578 0.04 0.10 -4.21
N GLU A 579 -1.08 -0.60 -3.94
CA GLU A 579 -2.39 -0.09 -4.31
C GLU A 579 -2.92 1.06 -3.43
N PRO A 580 -2.84 1.01 -2.09
CA PRO A 580 -3.41 2.05 -1.23
C PRO A 580 -2.72 3.41 -1.36
N THR A 581 -1.46 3.42 -1.79
CA THR A 581 -0.70 4.67 -1.98
C THR A 581 -0.99 5.35 -3.32
N CYS A 582 -1.75 4.71 -4.22
CA CYS A 582 -1.88 5.19 -5.59
C CYS A 582 -2.94 6.29 -5.70
N PRO A 583 -2.63 7.46 -6.27
CA PRO A 583 -3.60 8.56 -6.43
C PRO A 583 -4.86 8.20 -7.24
N SER A 584 -4.75 7.21 -8.12
CA SER A 584 -5.85 6.79 -9.00
C SER A 584 -6.62 5.56 -8.48
N GLU A 585 -6.43 5.16 -7.21
CA GLU A 585 -7.05 3.95 -6.65
C GLU A 585 -8.57 3.91 -6.80
N ASP A 586 -9.22 5.06 -6.57
CA ASP A 586 -10.68 5.20 -6.59
C ASP A 586 -11.20 5.78 -7.93
N LEU A 587 -10.29 6.09 -8.87
CA LEU A 587 -10.62 6.65 -10.19
C LEU A 587 -10.58 5.59 -11.30
N THR A 588 -9.40 5.04 -11.58
CA THR A 588 -9.15 4.12 -12.69
C THR A 588 -8.40 2.89 -12.19
N THR A 589 -7.07 2.81 -12.36
CA THR A 589 -6.25 1.64 -12.04
C THR A 589 -5.18 1.93 -11.00
N THR A 590 -4.81 0.92 -10.24
CA THR A 590 -3.66 0.92 -9.32
C THR A 590 -2.40 0.36 -10.00
N PRO A 591 -1.19 0.49 -9.41
CA PRO A 591 0.05 0.03 -10.03
C PRO A 591 0.04 -1.48 -10.32
N ARG A 592 -0.46 -2.30 -9.38
CA ARG A 592 -0.65 -3.75 -9.61
C ARG A 592 -1.63 -4.00 -10.76
N GLN A 593 -2.77 -3.31 -10.78
CA GLN A 593 -3.77 -3.48 -11.83
C GLN A 593 -3.23 -3.13 -13.23
N ARG A 594 -2.40 -2.09 -13.36
CA ARG A 594 -1.72 -1.74 -14.62
C ARG A 594 -0.85 -2.90 -15.11
N ILE A 595 -0.09 -3.53 -14.22
CA ILE A 595 0.76 -4.67 -14.55
C ILE A 595 -0.09 -5.89 -14.93
N VAL A 596 -1.18 -6.16 -14.22
CA VAL A 596 -2.11 -7.26 -14.52
C VAL A 596 -2.74 -7.08 -15.91
N LEU A 597 -3.21 -5.88 -16.23
CA LEU A 597 -3.71 -5.52 -17.57
C LEU A 597 -2.63 -5.70 -18.62
N ARG A 598 -1.41 -5.24 -18.32
CA ARG A 598 -0.26 -5.39 -19.24
C ARG A 598 0.06 -6.86 -19.52
N ARG A 599 0.09 -7.69 -18.48
CA ARG A 599 0.27 -9.14 -18.60
C ARG A 599 -0.85 -9.76 -19.43
N GLU A 600 -2.09 -9.35 -19.23
CA GLU A 600 -3.19 -9.84 -20.07
C GLU A 600 -2.99 -9.51 -21.54
N MET A 601 -2.56 -8.29 -21.88
CA MET A 601 -2.23 -7.97 -23.27
C MET A 601 -1.13 -8.89 -23.83
N HIS A 602 -0.17 -9.31 -23.00
CA HIS A 602 0.86 -10.28 -23.39
C HIS A 602 0.35 -11.74 -23.49
N ARG A 603 -0.75 -12.10 -22.82
CA ARG A 603 -1.41 -13.41 -22.94
C ARG A 603 -2.19 -13.56 -24.24
N GLN A 604 -2.58 -12.44 -24.86
CA GLN A 604 -3.44 -12.41 -26.03
C GLN A 604 -2.66 -12.65 -27.34
N PRO A 605 -3.30 -13.20 -28.39
CA PRO A 605 -2.78 -13.10 -29.75
C PRO A 605 -2.67 -11.63 -30.20
N PRO A 606 -1.71 -11.31 -31.09
CA PRO A 606 -1.65 -9.98 -31.69
C PRO A 606 -2.99 -9.62 -32.35
N ARG A 607 -3.48 -8.40 -32.13
CA ARG A 607 -4.70 -7.86 -32.77
C ARG A 607 -5.99 -8.67 -32.50
N SER A 608 -6.04 -9.42 -31.40
CA SER A 608 -7.30 -9.98 -30.91
C SER A 608 -8.22 -8.87 -30.39
N ALA A 609 -9.53 -9.10 -30.42
CA ALA A 609 -10.54 -8.12 -29.97
C ALA A 609 -10.32 -7.70 -28.50
N VAL A 610 -9.90 -8.63 -27.64
CA VAL A 610 -9.56 -8.33 -26.23
C VAL A 610 -8.33 -7.43 -26.15
N ASN A 611 -7.27 -7.73 -26.91
CA ASN A 611 -6.04 -6.92 -26.88
C ASN A 611 -6.32 -5.49 -27.36
N ASP A 612 -7.12 -5.33 -28.41
CA ASP A 612 -7.52 -4.02 -28.93
C ASP A 612 -8.36 -3.25 -27.91
N ALA A 613 -9.38 -3.88 -27.32
CA ALA A 613 -10.22 -3.24 -26.29
C ALA A 613 -9.43 -2.84 -25.04
N LEU A 614 -8.48 -3.67 -24.59
CA LEU A 614 -7.58 -3.33 -23.49
C LEU A 614 -6.66 -2.17 -23.88
N LEU A 615 -6.11 -2.17 -25.09
CA LEU A 615 -5.18 -1.14 -25.56
C LEU A 615 -5.85 0.23 -25.65
N ASP A 616 -7.10 0.26 -26.14
CA ASP A 616 -7.92 1.47 -26.24
C ASP A 616 -8.20 2.09 -24.87
N ALA A 617 -8.48 1.27 -23.85
CA ALA A 617 -8.71 1.74 -22.48
C ALA A 617 -7.41 2.15 -21.76
N TYR A 618 -6.31 1.41 -21.99
CA TYR A 618 -5.09 1.51 -21.19
C TYR A 618 -4.40 2.87 -21.27
N GLY A 619 -4.54 3.60 -22.39
CA GLY A 619 -4.03 4.96 -22.51
C GLY A 619 -4.51 5.84 -21.36
N TYR A 620 -5.84 5.94 -21.20
CA TYR A 620 -6.44 6.73 -20.13
C TYR A 620 -6.32 6.04 -18.76
N ASP A 621 -6.75 4.78 -18.67
CA ASP A 621 -6.90 4.05 -17.40
C ASP A 621 -5.58 3.82 -16.67
N ALA A 622 -4.48 3.68 -17.41
CA ALA A 622 -3.17 3.39 -16.84
C ALA A 622 -2.20 4.57 -16.98
N VAL A 623 -2.01 5.06 -18.20
CA VAL A 623 -0.92 6.00 -18.48
C VAL A 623 -1.30 7.43 -18.12
N ASP A 624 -2.52 7.85 -18.47
CA ASP A 624 -2.91 9.24 -18.31
C ASP A 624 -3.34 9.57 -16.88
N THR A 625 -4.07 8.67 -16.23
CA THR A 625 -4.50 8.86 -14.84
C THR A 625 -3.42 8.49 -13.81
N CYS A 626 -2.21 8.12 -14.24
CA CYS A 626 -1.06 8.02 -13.33
C CYS A 626 -0.53 9.43 -13.00
N ALA A 627 -0.28 9.75 -11.73
CA ALA A 627 0.44 10.99 -11.39
C ALA A 627 1.87 10.95 -11.93
N GLY A 628 2.55 9.79 -11.80
CA GLY A 628 3.97 9.65 -12.10
C GLY A 628 4.85 10.17 -10.97
N ASP A 629 4.34 10.15 -9.74
CA ASP A 629 5.03 10.51 -8.49
C ASP A 629 5.92 9.39 -7.93
N SER A 630 5.79 8.17 -8.44
CA SER A 630 6.60 7.00 -8.08
C SER A 630 6.48 6.56 -6.61
N THR A 631 5.47 7.02 -5.85
CA THR A 631 5.21 6.60 -4.45
C THR A 631 4.99 5.09 -4.34
N CYS A 632 4.42 4.48 -5.39
CA CYS A 632 4.30 3.03 -5.53
C CYS A 632 5.62 2.26 -5.39
N LYS A 633 6.77 2.87 -5.72
CA LYS A 633 8.12 2.29 -5.56
C LYS A 633 8.47 2.12 -4.09
N LEU A 634 8.10 3.09 -3.25
CA LEU A 634 8.36 3.09 -1.81
C LEU A 634 7.53 2.03 -1.08
N ALA A 635 6.28 1.85 -1.52
CA ALA A 635 5.38 0.84 -0.97
C ALA A 635 5.65 -0.57 -1.50
N CYS A 636 6.24 -0.71 -2.69
CA CYS A 636 6.48 -2.01 -3.31
C CYS A 636 7.66 -2.73 -2.60
N PRO A 637 7.46 -3.97 -2.09
CA PRO A 637 8.54 -4.71 -1.44
C PRO A 637 9.75 -4.89 -2.37
N VAL A 638 9.51 -5.23 -3.64
CA VAL A 638 10.58 -5.44 -4.65
C VAL A 638 10.97 -4.18 -5.43
N GLY A 639 10.55 -2.99 -4.99
CA GLY A 639 11.01 -1.70 -5.53
C GLY A 639 10.54 -1.36 -6.96
N ILE A 640 9.38 -1.87 -7.37
CA ILE A 640 8.83 -1.60 -8.71
C ILE A 640 8.32 -0.17 -8.81
N ASP A 641 8.84 0.58 -9.78
CA ASP A 641 8.40 1.93 -10.09
C ASP A 641 7.47 1.95 -11.31
N THR A 642 6.16 1.83 -11.06
CA THR A 642 5.17 1.96 -12.12
C THR A 642 5.02 3.41 -12.59
N GLY A 643 5.41 4.40 -11.78
CA GLY A 643 5.45 5.81 -12.20
C GLY A 643 6.42 6.01 -13.35
N ALA A 644 7.64 5.49 -13.22
CA ALA A 644 8.64 5.46 -14.29
C ALA A 644 8.16 4.72 -15.53
N LEU A 645 7.51 3.55 -15.36
CA LEU A 645 6.93 2.81 -16.47
C LEU A 645 5.87 3.63 -17.23
N MET A 646 4.98 4.33 -16.51
CA MET A 646 3.95 5.17 -17.16
C MET A 646 4.58 6.39 -17.85
N ARG A 647 5.64 6.99 -17.29
CA ARG A 647 6.40 8.07 -17.96
C ARG A 647 7.08 7.59 -19.25
N ASP A 648 7.64 6.38 -19.25
CA ASP A 648 8.16 5.74 -20.47
C ASP A 648 7.02 5.49 -21.50
N PHE A 649 5.85 5.03 -21.06
CA PHE A 649 4.70 4.87 -21.95
C PHE A 649 4.14 6.19 -22.49
N ARG A 650 4.25 7.30 -21.75
CA ARG A 650 3.99 8.65 -22.30
C ARG A 650 5.00 8.97 -23.41
N HIS A 651 6.29 8.74 -23.16
CA HIS A 651 7.34 8.96 -24.14
C HIS A 651 7.10 8.16 -25.43
N ARG A 652 6.80 6.85 -25.32
CA ARG A 652 6.51 5.99 -26.49
C ARG A 652 5.33 6.49 -27.33
N ARG A 653 4.34 7.15 -26.69
CA ARG A 653 3.18 7.74 -27.35
C ARG A 653 3.48 9.08 -28.03
N HIS A 654 4.64 9.69 -27.80
CA HIS A 654 5.03 10.95 -28.46
C HIS A 654 5.52 10.73 -29.89
N SER A 655 5.02 11.54 -30.80
CA SER A 655 5.56 11.64 -32.15
C SER A 655 6.91 12.38 -32.17
N PRO A 656 7.76 12.14 -33.20
CA PRO A 656 8.99 12.91 -33.38
C PRO A 656 8.77 14.43 -33.53
N ARG A 657 7.56 14.85 -33.94
CA ARG A 657 7.20 16.27 -34.04
C ARG A 657 6.94 16.87 -32.67
N GLU A 658 6.21 16.17 -31.80
CA GLU A 658 5.96 16.62 -30.42
C GLU A 658 7.27 16.74 -29.64
N GLU A 659 8.18 15.77 -29.76
CA GLU A 659 9.51 15.83 -29.14
C GLU A 659 10.32 17.05 -29.61
N ARG A 660 10.27 17.40 -30.90
CA ARG A 660 10.94 18.61 -31.42
C ARG A 660 10.28 19.90 -30.93
N ILE A 661 8.96 19.93 -30.77
CA ILE A 661 8.24 21.07 -30.21
C ILE A 661 8.60 21.24 -28.74
N ALA A 662 8.59 20.16 -27.95
CA ALA A 662 8.98 20.17 -26.55
C ALA A 662 10.42 20.68 -26.37
N GLU A 663 11.36 20.17 -27.17
CA GLU A 663 12.75 20.64 -27.16
C GLU A 663 12.85 22.14 -27.50
N ARG A 664 12.11 22.63 -28.50
CA ARG A 664 12.07 24.06 -28.85
C ARG A 664 11.50 24.90 -27.70
N THR A 665 10.40 24.46 -27.10
CA THR A 665 9.78 25.11 -25.93
C THR A 665 10.77 25.16 -24.77
N ALA A 666 11.53 24.08 -24.53
CA ALA A 666 12.58 24.02 -23.52
C ALA A 666 13.73 25.00 -23.81
N ARG A 667 14.18 25.12 -25.06
CA ARG A 667 15.20 26.12 -25.46
C ARG A 667 14.77 27.54 -25.14
N HIS A 668 13.48 27.86 -25.32
CA HIS A 668 12.90 29.19 -25.12
C HIS A 668 12.12 29.32 -23.81
N PHE A 669 12.44 28.53 -22.78
CA PHE A 669 11.66 28.47 -21.55
C PHE A 669 11.54 29.82 -20.83
N ALA A 670 12.52 30.72 -20.93
CA ALA A 670 12.40 32.09 -20.42
C ALA A 670 11.19 32.85 -21.00
N ALA A 671 10.86 32.62 -22.28
CA ALA A 671 9.67 33.20 -22.89
C ALA A 671 8.39 32.50 -22.40
N VAL A 672 8.44 31.17 -22.23
CA VAL A 672 7.34 30.35 -21.72
C VAL A 672 6.97 30.75 -20.29
N GLU A 673 7.95 30.87 -19.41
CA GLU A 673 7.77 31.32 -18.02
C GLU A 673 7.14 32.71 -17.96
N ARG A 674 7.63 33.67 -18.76
CA ARG A 674 7.05 35.02 -18.85
C ARG A 674 5.61 35.00 -19.36
N ALA A 675 5.33 34.20 -20.40
CA ALA A 675 4.00 34.06 -20.96
C ALA A 675 3.04 33.46 -19.93
N ALA A 676 3.41 32.36 -19.27
CA ALA A 676 2.61 31.71 -18.23
C ALA A 676 2.26 32.68 -17.10
N ARG A 677 3.25 33.42 -16.57
CA ARG A 677 3.02 34.44 -15.54
C ARG A 677 2.07 35.56 -16.00
N LEU A 678 2.21 36.04 -17.24
CA LEU A 678 1.31 37.05 -17.80
C LEU A 678 -0.11 36.52 -17.99
N THR A 679 -0.26 35.26 -18.40
CA THR A 679 -1.55 34.59 -18.52
C THR A 679 -2.24 34.51 -17.16
N VAL A 680 -1.54 34.07 -16.11
CA VAL A 680 -2.08 34.03 -14.74
C VAL A 680 -2.46 35.45 -14.27
N ALA A 681 -1.60 36.45 -14.50
CA ALA A 681 -1.87 37.85 -14.13
C ALA A 681 -3.08 38.45 -14.86
N ALA A 682 -3.37 38.00 -16.08
CA ALA A 682 -4.56 38.42 -16.83
C ALA A 682 -5.81 37.69 -16.31
N ALA A 683 -5.66 36.39 -16.01
CA ALA A 683 -6.72 35.54 -15.51
C ALA A 683 -7.26 35.97 -14.14
N GLU A 684 -6.43 36.52 -13.25
CA GLU A 684 -6.85 37.14 -11.98
C GLU A 684 -7.96 38.19 -12.12
N ARG A 685 -8.07 38.83 -13.30
CA ARG A 685 -9.05 39.89 -13.56
C ARG A 685 -10.35 39.38 -14.18
N LEU A 686 -10.47 38.07 -14.39
CA LEU A 686 -11.54 37.44 -15.15
C LEU A 686 -12.27 36.42 -14.26
N ASP A 687 -13.54 36.17 -14.57
CA ASP A 687 -14.36 35.21 -13.82
C ASP A 687 -13.88 33.78 -14.09
N ASP A 688 -13.65 33.01 -13.00
CA ASP A 688 -13.16 31.63 -13.07
C ASP A 688 -14.04 30.74 -13.95
N ARG A 689 -15.37 30.93 -13.98
CA ARG A 689 -16.27 30.10 -14.78
C ARG A 689 -16.04 30.31 -16.28
N TRP A 690 -15.73 31.54 -16.68
CA TRP A 690 -15.42 31.86 -18.07
C TRP A 690 -14.09 31.22 -18.48
N LEU A 691 -13.06 31.31 -17.63
CA LEU A 691 -11.74 30.71 -17.90
C LEU A 691 -11.78 29.18 -17.97
N THR A 692 -12.51 28.52 -17.05
CA THR A 692 -12.72 27.07 -17.11
C THR A 692 -13.46 26.67 -18.39
N THR A 693 -14.46 27.44 -18.82
CA THR A 693 -15.20 27.17 -20.06
C THR A 693 -14.30 27.28 -21.30
N VAL A 694 -13.50 28.35 -21.39
CA VAL A 694 -12.60 28.60 -22.54
C VAL A 694 -11.49 27.55 -22.60
N THR A 695 -10.84 27.26 -21.47
CA THR A 695 -9.77 26.23 -21.41
C THR A 695 -10.34 24.83 -21.68
N GLY A 696 -11.54 24.53 -21.19
CA GLY A 696 -12.27 23.29 -21.50
C GLY A 696 -12.59 23.14 -22.99
N ALA A 697 -13.00 24.22 -23.67
CA ALA A 697 -13.23 24.20 -25.12
C ALA A 697 -11.92 23.99 -25.91
N ALA A 698 -10.82 24.66 -25.50
CA ALA A 698 -9.50 24.47 -26.10
C ALA A 698 -8.95 23.06 -25.89
N ARG A 699 -9.18 22.46 -24.71
CA ARG A 699 -8.85 21.07 -24.38
C ARG A 699 -9.54 20.07 -25.29
N LYS A 700 -10.85 20.26 -25.55
CA LYS A 700 -11.63 19.43 -26.48
C LYS A 700 -11.16 19.56 -27.93
N ALA A 701 -10.67 20.74 -28.33
CA ALA A 701 -10.21 21.02 -29.69
C ALA A 701 -8.78 20.48 -29.97
N VAL A 702 -7.89 20.51 -28.97
CA VAL A 702 -6.50 20.06 -29.07
C VAL A 702 -6.34 18.67 -28.44
N ARG A 703 -5.99 18.59 -27.15
CA ARG A 703 -5.89 17.35 -26.37
C ARG A 703 -5.87 17.67 -24.87
N PRO A 704 -6.57 16.91 -24.00
CA PRO A 704 -6.52 17.08 -22.54
C PRO A 704 -5.10 16.99 -21.95
N ASP A 705 -4.23 16.14 -22.51
CA ASP A 705 -2.84 15.99 -22.05
C ASP A 705 -1.86 17.10 -22.50
N LEU A 706 -2.30 18.06 -23.31
CA LEU A 706 -1.46 19.17 -23.79
C LEU A 706 -1.89 20.53 -23.28
N VAL A 707 -3.19 20.72 -23.05
CA VAL A 707 -3.76 22.01 -22.66
C VAL A 707 -4.23 21.90 -21.21
N PRO A 708 -3.60 22.60 -20.26
CA PRO A 708 -4.09 22.68 -18.88
C PRO A 708 -5.52 23.21 -18.80
N GLU A 709 -6.31 22.66 -17.90
CA GLU A 709 -7.58 23.23 -17.46
C GLU A 709 -7.33 24.38 -16.49
N TRP A 710 -8.14 25.44 -16.58
CA TRP A 710 -8.18 26.44 -15.52
C TRP A 710 -8.94 25.87 -14.33
N LEU A 711 -8.23 25.58 -13.25
CA LEU A 711 -8.84 25.24 -11.97
C LEU A 711 -9.34 26.53 -11.30
N PRO A 712 -10.57 26.55 -10.76
CA PRO A 712 -11.03 27.67 -9.95
C PRO A 712 -10.06 27.96 -8.79
N ARG A 713 -9.89 29.23 -8.43
CA ARG A 713 -9.03 29.69 -7.32
C ARG A 713 -7.53 29.41 -7.53
N LEU A 714 -7.05 29.32 -8.77
CA LEU A 714 -5.62 29.31 -9.04
C LEU A 714 -4.93 30.55 -8.43
N PRO A 715 -3.73 30.41 -7.84
CA PRO A 715 -3.01 31.54 -7.28
C PRO A 715 -2.72 32.59 -8.34
N GLY A 716 -2.60 33.82 -7.89
CA GLY A 716 -2.21 34.94 -8.73
C GLY A 716 -0.81 34.78 -9.36
N ALA A 717 -0.39 35.75 -10.16
CA ALA A 717 0.94 35.78 -10.72
C ALA A 717 2.00 36.07 -9.65
N ALA A 718 3.12 35.36 -9.73
CA ALA A 718 4.26 35.63 -8.87
C ALA A 718 4.81 37.06 -9.09
N ALA A 719 5.49 37.59 -8.08
CA ALA A 719 6.12 38.91 -8.15
C ALA A 719 7.03 39.04 -9.39
N ARG A 720 6.93 40.17 -10.09
CA ARG A 720 7.67 40.38 -11.35
C ARG A 720 9.18 40.33 -11.17
N ARG A 721 9.68 40.74 -10.01
CA ARG A 721 11.11 40.85 -9.67
C ARG A 721 11.39 40.02 -8.41
N LEU A 722 12.49 39.27 -8.44
CA LEU A 722 13.01 38.55 -7.28
C LEU A 722 13.72 39.51 -6.31
N PRO A 723 13.82 39.19 -5.01
CA PRO A 723 14.54 40.01 -4.04
C PRO A 723 16.02 40.11 -4.41
N ARG A 724 16.61 41.29 -4.16
CA ARG A 724 18.04 41.52 -4.38
C ARG A 724 18.88 40.83 -3.31
N THR A 725 19.90 40.12 -3.74
CA THR A 725 20.86 39.39 -2.90
C THR A 725 22.27 39.57 -3.45
N HIS A 726 23.28 39.29 -2.64
CA HIS A 726 24.70 39.43 -3.01
C HIS A 726 25.39 38.09 -2.85
N ARG A 727 26.35 37.81 -3.73
CA ARG A 727 27.16 36.58 -3.66
C ARG A 727 28.18 36.62 -2.52
N THR A 728 28.66 37.80 -2.19
CA THR A 728 29.59 38.02 -1.07
C THR A 728 28.92 37.56 0.23
N ASP A 729 29.62 36.74 1.02
CA ASP A 729 29.18 36.17 2.29
C ASP A 729 28.00 35.19 2.22
N ALA A 730 27.54 34.83 1.02
CA ALA A 730 26.44 33.88 0.86
C ALA A 730 26.86 32.48 1.31
N THR A 731 26.05 31.87 2.17
CA THR A 731 26.27 30.50 2.68
C THR A 731 25.59 29.43 1.83
N ALA A 732 24.71 29.84 0.89
CA ALA A 732 24.04 28.96 -0.05
C ALA A 732 23.59 29.73 -1.31
N VAL A 733 23.44 29.01 -2.42
CA VAL A 733 22.78 29.51 -3.63
C VAL A 733 21.29 29.21 -3.49
N TYR A 734 20.44 30.23 -3.53
CA TYR A 734 19.00 30.06 -3.55
C TYR A 734 18.49 30.00 -4.98
N TYR A 735 17.84 28.88 -5.32
CA TYR A 735 17.13 28.60 -6.55
C TYR A 735 15.61 28.69 -6.32
N PRO A 736 14.97 29.83 -6.62
CA PRO A 736 13.52 29.93 -6.60
C PRO A 736 12.96 29.13 -7.77
N ALA A 737 12.21 28.07 -7.51
CA ALA A 737 11.69 27.16 -8.53
C ALA A 737 10.78 27.90 -9.54
N CYS A 738 10.76 27.43 -10.79
CA CYS A 738 9.97 28.08 -11.84
C CYS A 738 8.48 28.23 -11.49
N VAL A 739 7.91 27.27 -10.76
CA VAL A 739 6.52 27.33 -10.27
C VAL A 739 6.29 28.52 -9.32
N ASN A 740 7.25 28.83 -8.45
CA ASN A 740 7.20 30.00 -7.54
C ASN A 740 7.54 31.32 -8.24
N ARG A 741 8.05 31.27 -9.48
CA ARG A 741 8.25 32.44 -10.36
C ARG A 741 7.09 32.67 -11.34
N ILE A 742 6.18 31.70 -11.46
CA ILE A 742 4.96 31.79 -12.28
C ILE A 742 3.75 32.08 -11.40
N PHE A 743 3.54 31.27 -10.36
CA PHE A 743 2.42 31.35 -9.42
C PHE A 743 2.84 32.02 -8.11
N GLY A 744 2.04 32.97 -7.66
CA GLY A 744 2.15 33.65 -6.37
C GLY A 744 1.56 32.83 -5.22
N GLY A 745 1.51 33.44 -4.05
CA GLY A 745 0.85 32.91 -2.84
C GLY A 745 -0.67 32.80 -2.99
N PRO A 746 -1.36 32.11 -2.05
CA PRO A 746 -2.81 32.13 -2.00
C PRO A 746 -3.32 33.56 -1.80
N ALA A 747 -4.52 33.85 -2.32
CA ALA A 747 -5.04 35.21 -2.45
C ALA A 747 -5.26 35.94 -1.11
N ASP A 748 -5.42 35.19 -0.02
CA ASP A 748 -5.61 35.69 1.34
C ASP A 748 -4.28 36.07 2.04
N HIS A 749 -3.13 35.67 1.50
CA HIS A 749 -1.83 35.95 2.10
C HIS A 749 -1.39 37.40 1.86
N ARG A 750 -1.36 38.22 2.92
CA ARG A 750 -0.91 39.63 2.89
C ARG A 750 0.54 39.86 3.35
N GLY A 751 1.41 38.87 3.17
CA GLY A 751 2.82 38.90 3.57
C GLY A 751 3.82 38.96 2.41
N PRO A 752 5.12 38.71 2.67
CA PRO A 752 6.14 38.61 1.64
C PRO A 752 5.85 37.43 0.71
N SER A 753 6.33 37.51 -0.53
CA SER A 753 6.39 36.34 -1.41
C SER A 753 7.31 35.27 -0.81
N LEU A 754 7.16 34.01 -1.25
CA LEU A 754 8.03 32.92 -0.78
C LEU A 754 9.52 33.25 -0.97
N PRO A 755 9.99 33.74 -2.13
CA PRO A 755 11.40 34.14 -2.25
C PRO A 755 11.85 35.25 -1.31
N GLU A 756 10.98 36.22 -1.02
CA GLU A 756 11.28 37.25 -0.02
C GLU A 756 11.35 36.66 1.39
N ALA A 757 10.49 35.68 1.71
CA ALA A 757 10.50 35.00 2.99
C ALA A 757 11.76 34.16 3.20
N VAL A 758 12.19 33.38 2.19
CA VAL A 758 13.47 32.63 2.25
C VAL A 758 14.64 33.57 2.51
N VAL A 759 14.74 34.68 1.76
CA VAL A 759 15.82 35.66 1.92
C VAL A 759 15.76 36.36 3.29
N ALA A 760 14.57 36.65 3.80
CA ALA A 760 14.39 37.25 5.11
C ALA A 760 14.81 36.31 6.24
N LEU A 761 14.40 35.04 6.19
CA LEU A 761 14.79 33.99 7.13
C LEU A 761 16.31 33.76 7.12
N ALA A 762 16.89 33.62 5.92
CA ALA A 762 18.33 33.48 5.72
C ALA A 762 19.13 34.59 6.42
N ARG A 763 18.73 35.85 6.17
CA ARG A 763 19.38 37.01 6.76
C ARG A 763 19.20 37.05 8.28
N ARG A 764 18.01 36.71 8.78
CA ARG A 764 17.69 36.73 10.21
C ARG A 764 18.50 35.69 10.99
N ALA A 765 18.73 34.53 10.39
CA ALA A 765 19.56 33.47 10.95
C ALA A 765 21.08 33.67 10.73
N GLY A 766 21.51 34.79 10.14
CA GLY A 766 22.94 35.04 9.86
C GLY A 766 23.54 34.15 8.76
N ARG A 767 22.70 33.49 7.95
CA ARG A 767 23.09 32.56 6.87
C ARG A 767 22.55 33.06 5.52
N PRO A 768 23.03 34.22 5.01
CA PRO A 768 22.46 34.86 3.83
C PRO A 768 22.59 33.98 2.59
N VAL A 769 21.59 34.06 1.72
CA VAL A 769 21.55 33.30 0.46
C VAL A 769 21.71 34.23 -0.74
N TRP A 770 22.24 33.67 -1.83
CA TRP A 770 22.40 34.38 -3.10
C TRP A 770 21.50 33.81 -4.19
N ILE A 771 20.74 34.69 -4.85
CA ILE A 771 19.92 34.38 -6.02
C ILE A 771 20.71 34.80 -7.27
N PRO A 772 21.08 33.86 -8.16
CA PRO A 772 21.78 34.19 -9.39
C PRO A 772 20.97 35.12 -10.31
N PRO A 773 21.60 36.13 -10.95
CA PRO A 773 20.88 37.09 -11.79
C PRO A 773 20.25 36.47 -13.05
N ASP A 774 20.75 35.31 -13.48
CA ASP A 774 20.32 34.53 -14.64
C ASP A 774 19.42 33.34 -14.28
N VAL A 775 18.94 33.23 -13.03
CA VAL A 775 18.06 32.12 -12.60
C VAL A 775 16.71 32.10 -13.31
N THR A 776 16.22 33.26 -13.76
CA THR A 776 14.93 33.37 -14.47
C THR A 776 15.02 32.71 -15.85
N GLY A 777 14.04 31.88 -16.20
CA GLY A 777 14.05 31.11 -17.44
C GLY A 777 14.75 29.75 -17.36
N THR A 778 15.17 29.33 -16.17
CA THR A 778 15.69 27.98 -15.90
C THR A 778 14.58 27.05 -15.37
N CYS A 779 14.77 25.73 -15.47
CA CYS A 779 13.80 24.73 -15.03
C CYS A 779 14.54 23.54 -14.41
N CYS A 780 13.99 22.97 -13.34
CA CYS A 780 14.50 21.77 -12.67
C CYS A 780 14.26 20.45 -13.46
N ALA A 781 13.85 20.56 -14.73
CA ALA A 781 13.52 19.48 -15.66
C ALA A 781 12.25 18.64 -15.34
N THR A 782 11.75 18.65 -14.10
CA THR A 782 10.61 17.85 -13.63
C THR A 782 9.37 17.90 -14.54
N ILE A 783 9.00 19.05 -15.09
CA ILE A 783 7.83 19.20 -15.99
C ILE A 783 7.99 18.38 -17.29
N TRP A 784 9.21 18.24 -17.79
CA TRP A 784 9.50 17.49 -19.01
C TRP A 784 9.55 16.00 -18.73
N HIS A 785 10.18 15.64 -17.60
CA HIS A 785 10.23 14.29 -17.07
C HIS A 785 8.81 13.74 -16.84
N SER A 786 7.96 14.45 -16.12
CA SER A 786 6.60 14.01 -15.79
C SER A 786 5.73 13.80 -17.03
N LYS A 787 5.92 14.62 -18.08
CA LYS A 787 5.23 14.47 -19.36
C LYS A 787 5.81 13.39 -20.26
N GLY A 788 7.00 12.87 -19.99
CA GLY A 788 7.68 11.90 -20.85
C GLY A 788 8.35 12.51 -22.09
N TYR A 789 8.69 13.80 -22.08
CA TYR A 789 9.39 14.45 -23.20
C TYR A 789 10.91 14.33 -23.06
N GLU A 790 11.50 13.31 -23.69
CA GLU A 790 12.91 12.96 -23.50
C GLU A 790 13.86 14.07 -23.98
N ARG A 791 13.61 14.68 -25.15
CA ARG A 791 14.51 15.71 -25.69
C ARG A 791 14.49 16.98 -24.87
N GLY A 792 13.30 17.40 -24.43
CA GLY A 792 13.12 18.55 -23.55
C GLY A 792 13.75 18.31 -22.18
N ASN A 793 13.55 17.11 -21.62
CA ASN A 793 14.08 16.72 -20.32
C ASN A 793 15.61 16.72 -20.33
N ARG A 794 16.23 16.02 -21.28
CA ARG A 794 17.69 15.98 -21.43
C ARG A 794 18.30 17.38 -21.60
N LEU A 795 17.70 18.23 -22.42
CA LEU A 795 18.18 19.61 -22.59
C LEU A 795 18.16 20.38 -21.27
N MET A 796 17.05 20.32 -20.53
CA MET A 796 16.91 21.08 -19.28
C MET A 796 17.74 20.51 -18.14
N ALA A 797 17.81 19.19 -18.01
CA ALA A 797 18.63 18.50 -17.02
C ALA A 797 20.11 18.92 -17.14
N ASN A 798 20.66 18.88 -18.34
CA ASN A 798 22.05 19.29 -18.57
C ASN A 798 22.25 20.79 -18.33
N ARG A 799 21.35 21.64 -18.84
CA ARG A 799 21.43 23.09 -18.66
C ARG A 799 21.37 23.52 -17.19
N VAL A 800 20.49 22.91 -16.39
CA VAL A 800 20.33 23.29 -14.98
C VAL A 800 21.51 22.81 -14.13
N VAL A 801 22.09 21.65 -14.44
CA VAL A 801 23.32 21.18 -13.77
C VAL A 801 24.50 22.09 -14.08
N GLU A 802 24.70 22.47 -15.35
CA GLU A 802 25.76 23.42 -15.73
C GLU A 802 25.60 24.78 -15.04
N ALA A 803 24.37 25.30 -14.98
CA ALA A 803 24.08 26.54 -14.29
C ALA A 803 24.30 26.43 -12.78
N ALA A 804 23.77 25.37 -12.14
CA ALA A 804 23.95 25.10 -10.73
C ALA A 804 25.43 24.97 -10.36
N TRP A 805 26.23 24.28 -11.16
CA TRP A 805 27.67 24.16 -10.99
C TRP A 805 28.35 25.54 -10.99
N GLY A 806 28.04 26.38 -11.97
CA GLY A 806 28.59 27.75 -12.04
C GLY A 806 28.17 28.64 -10.86
N TRP A 807 26.91 28.55 -10.44
CA TRP A 807 26.37 29.33 -9.33
C TRP A 807 26.99 28.91 -7.98
N THR A 808 27.14 27.62 -7.76
CA THR A 808 27.62 27.04 -6.49
C THR A 808 29.14 27.11 -6.31
N ALA A 809 29.85 27.82 -7.20
CA ALA A 809 31.31 27.85 -7.23
C ALA A 809 31.94 26.45 -7.37
N GLY A 810 31.34 25.60 -8.21
CA GLY A 810 31.76 24.21 -8.38
C GLY A 810 31.38 23.32 -7.20
N GLY A 811 30.13 23.40 -6.74
CA GLY A 811 29.61 22.57 -5.65
C GLY A 811 29.99 23.01 -4.23
N GLN A 812 30.82 24.03 -4.07
CA GLN A 812 31.26 24.52 -2.75
C GLN A 812 30.12 25.09 -1.90
N LEU A 813 29.12 25.71 -2.53
CA LEU A 813 27.91 26.19 -1.85
C LEU A 813 26.74 25.24 -2.13
N PRO A 814 25.90 24.93 -1.12
CA PRO A 814 24.69 24.16 -1.37
C PRO A 814 23.69 24.95 -2.22
N LEU A 815 22.94 24.22 -3.05
CA LEU A 815 21.84 24.73 -3.85
C LEU A 815 20.52 24.53 -3.09
N LEU A 816 20.00 25.61 -2.50
CA LEU A 816 18.74 25.67 -1.78
C LEU A 816 17.56 25.79 -2.77
N VAL A 817 16.56 24.90 -2.69
CA VAL A 817 15.42 24.84 -3.61
C VAL A 817 14.10 25.00 -2.86
N ASP A 818 13.25 25.95 -3.25
CA ASP A 818 11.98 26.27 -2.56
C ASP A 818 10.75 25.47 -3.00
N ALA A 819 10.97 24.32 -3.63
CA ALA A 819 9.92 23.40 -4.02
C ALA A 819 10.44 21.97 -3.98
N SER A 820 9.85 21.13 -3.12
CA SER A 820 10.28 19.75 -2.89
C SER A 820 10.38 18.88 -4.14
N SER A 821 9.51 19.08 -5.12
CA SER A 821 9.54 18.33 -6.39
C SER A 821 10.72 18.74 -7.27
N CYS A 822 11.13 20.02 -7.23
CA CYS A 822 12.33 20.45 -7.90
C CYS A 822 13.59 20.05 -7.13
N ALA A 823 13.54 19.99 -5.79
CA ALA A 823 14.64 19.47 -4.98
C ALA A 823 14.88 17.98 -5.32
N LEU A 824 13.83 17.15 -5.30
CA LEU A 824 13.88 15.75 -5.75
C LEU A 824 14.34 15.63 -7.20
N GLY A 825 13.78 16.45 -8.10
CA GLY A 825 14.13 16.46 -9.51
C GLY A 825 15.62 16.69 -9.72
N LEU A 826 16.18 17.73 -9.08
CA LEU A 826 17.60 18.08 -9.17
C LEU A 826 18.50 17.12 -8.43
N ALA A 827 18.08 16.54 -7.30
CA ALA A 827 18.89 15.62 -6.51
C ALA A 827 19.01 14.24 -7.19
N HIS A 828 17.93 13.75 -7.80
CA HIS A 828 17.86 12.34 -8.24
C HIS A 828 17.29 12.15 -9.65
N GLU A 829 16.21 12.84 -10.05
CA GLU A 829 15.50 12.49 -11.29
C GLU A 829 16.19 12.97 -12.57
N VAL A 830 17.04 13.99 -12.50
CA VAL A 830 17.81 14.46 -13.67
C VAL A 830 18.91 13.49 -14.06
N GLU A 831 19.43 12.71 -13.11
CA GLU A 831 20.63 11.90 -13.27
C GLU A 831 20.60 11.00 -14.53
N PRO A 832 19.53 10.22 -14.81
CA PRO A 832 19.47 9.36 -16.00
C PRO A 832 19.59 10.12 -17.34
N HIS A 833 19.33 11.42 -17.35
CA HIS A 833 19.31 12.26 -18.55
C HIS A 833 20.55 13.14 -18.71
N LEU A 834 21.53 13.04 -17.79
CA LEU A 834 22.77 13.80 -17.87
C LEU A 834 23.76 13.19 -18.85
N THR A 835 24.50 14.05 -19.56
CA THR A 835 25.73 13.63 -20.25
C THR A 835 26.75 13.11 -19.25
N PRO A 836 27.72 12.27 -19.66
CA PRO A 836 28.76 11.78 -18.74
C PRO A 836 29.51 12.90 -18.00
N PHE A 837 29.77 14.02 -18.68
CA PHE A 837 30.40 15.20 -18.08
C PHE A 837 29.49 15.86 -17.03
N ASN A 838 28.23 16.16 -17.36
CA ASN A 838 27.34 16.79 -16.39
C ASN A 838 26.98 15.86 -15.22
N ARG A 839 27.05 14.54 -15.41
CA ARG A 839 26.91 13.58 -14.31
C ARG A 839 28.04 13.73 -13.28
N SER A 840 29.29 13.95 -13.71
CA SER A 840 30.38 14.20 -12.76
C SER A 840 30.20 15.51 -12.02
N LEU A 841 29.73 16.57 -12.69
CA LEU A 841 29.41 17.83 -12.02
C LEU A 841 28.28 17.67 -10.99
N HIS A 842 27.22 16.96 -11.37
CA HIS A 842 26.05 16.73 -10.53
C HIS A 842 26.39 15.94 -9.26
N ALA A 843 27.27 14.95 -9.34
CA ALA A 843 27.72 14.16 -8.20
C ALA A 843 28.43 15.00 -7.11
N GLU A 844 28.97 16.16 -7.47
CA GLU A 844 29.62 17.09 -6.56
C GLU A 844 28.68 18.22 -6.07
N LEU A 845 27.43 18.28 -6.56
CA LEU A 845 26.43 19.26 -6.10
C LEU A 845 25.74 18.78 -4.81
N THR A 846 25.57 19.70 -3.87
CA THR A 846 24.68 19.50 -2.71
C THR A 846 23.36 20.23 -2.96
N VAL A 847 22.28 19.49 -3.18
CA VAL A 847 20.91 20.04 -3.35
C VAL A 847 20.17 19.91 -2.02
N VAL A 848 19.57 21.01 -1.54
CA VAL A 848 18.89 21.06 -0.25
C VAL A 848 17.47 21.60 -0.43
N ASP A 849 16.47 20.88 0.06
CA ASP A 849 15.10 21.39 0.11
C ASP A 849 14.97 22.53 1.13
N SER A 850 14.17 23.53 0.80
CA SER A 850 13.99 24.71 1.64
C SER A 850 13.43 24.43 3.03
N VAL A 851 12.67 23.36 3.22
CA VAL A 851 12.12 22.96 4.51
C VAL A 851 13.19 22.33 5.38
N VAL A 852 14.04 21.46 4.81
CA VAL A 852 15.21 20.89 5.52
C VAL A 852 16.13 22.01 5.99
N TRP A 853 16.46 22.93 5.08
CA TRP A 853 17.27 24.09 5.42
C TRP A 853 16.59 24.99 6.47
N ALA A 854 15.27 25.20 6.38
CA ALA A 854 14.55 25.99 7.37
C ALA A 854 14.55 25.33 8.76
N ALA A 855 14.48 24.00 8.84
CA ALA A 855 14.61 23.26 10.08
C ALA A 855 16.01 23.43 10.70
N ASP A 856 17.05 23.44 9.86
CA ASP A 856 18.43 23.75 10.27
C ASP A 856 18.61 25.19 10.74
N LEU A 857 17.79 26.13 10.29
CA LEU A 857 17.83 27.52 10.76
C LEU A 857 17.13 27.73 12.12
N LEU A 858 16.27 26.81 12.55
CA LEU A 858 15.44 27.01 13.76
C LEU A 858 16.25 27.43 15.01
N PRO A 859 17.44 26.86 15.31
CA PRO A 859 18.23 27.27 16.47
C PRO A 859 18.68 28.73 16.43
N ASP A 860 18.81 29.31 15.24
CA ASP A 860 19.29 30.69 15.00
C ASP A 860 18.14 31.70 14.85
N LEU A 861 16.88 31.26 14.98
CA LEU A 861 15.69 32.09 14.79
C LEU A 861 14.92 32.26 16.10
N ALA A 862 14.63 33.50 16.46
CA ALA A 862 13.71 33.81 17.55
C ALA A 862 12.26 33.74 17.07
N VAL A 863 11.45 32.86 17.66
CA VAL A 863 10.01 32.80 17.44
C VAL A 863 9.32 33.84 18.32
N HIS A 864 8.60 34.77 17.70
CA HIS A 864 7.89 35.86 18.36
C HIS A 864 6.38 35.67 18.43
N ARG A 865 5.83 34.81 17.56
CA ARG A 865 4.40 34.55 17.42
C ARG A 865 4.16 33.08 17.14
N THR A 866 3.02 32.56 17.59
CA THR A 866 2.66 31.16 17.42
C THR A 866 1.18 31.06 17.04
N LEU A 867 0.89 30.26 16.02
CA LEU A 867 -0.47 29.91 15.61
C LEU A 867 -1.12 28.97 16.64
N GLY A 868 -2.44 28.94 16.73
CA GLY A 868 -3.16 27.96 17.54
C GLY A 868 -2.99 26.56 16.95
N SER A 869 -3.29 26.40 15.65
CA SER A 869 -3.18 25.12 14.96
C SER A 869 -2.72 25.22 13.51
N ALA A 870 -2.03 24.18 13.02
CA ALA A 870 -1.67 24.02 11.62
C ALA A 870 -1.94 22.59 11.15
N VAL A 871 -2.44 22.46 9.92
CA VAL A 871 -2.55 21.17 9.22
C VAL A 871 -1.51 21.09 8.10
N LEU A 872 -0.90 19.93 7.95
CA LEU A 872 0.20 19.68 7.01
C LEU A 872 -0.23 18.74 5.90
N HIS A 873 0.18 19.06 4.68
CA HIS A 873 0.23 18.11 3.56
C HIS A 873 1.71 17.84 3.20
N PRO A 874 2.30 16.75 3.73
CA PRO A 874 3.60 16.25 3.27
C PRO A 874 3.52 15.87 1.79
N THR A 875 4.56 16.20 1.02
CA THR A 875 4.53 15.96 -0.43
C THR A 875 5.15 14.61 -0.78
N CYS A 876 4.72 13.99 -1.87
CA CYS A 876 5.33 12.76 -2.38
C CYS A 876 6.85 12.91 -2.62
N ALA A 877 7.33 14.10 -2.97
CA ALA A 877 8.75 14.35 -3.14
C ALA A 877 9.54 14.25 -1.83
N MET A 878 8.94 14.69 -0.71
CA MET A 878 9.56 14.58 0.61
C MET A 878 9.63 13.14 1.09
N GLN A 879 8.68 12.28 0.70
CA GLN A 879 8.76 10.84 0.99
C GLN A 879 9.96 10.19 0.30
N HIS A 880 10.25 10.56 -0.95
CA HIS A 880 11.43 10.06 -1.66
C HIS A 880 12.75 10.61 -1.08
N LEU A 881 12.75 11.85 -0.60
CA LEU A 881 13.91 12.48 0.02
C LEU A 881 14.15 12.06 1.48
N GLY A 882 13.09 11.64 2.19
CA GLY A 882 13.13 11.36 3.63
C GLY A 882 12.88 12.58 4.53
N ASP A 883 12.30 13.65 3.99
CA ASP A 883 12.27 14.98 4.62
C ASP A 883 10.96 15.31 5.36
N GLU A 884 9.99 14.38 5.42
CA GLU A 884 8.66 14.64 6.02
C GLU A 884 8.74 15.10 7.47
N GLY A 885 9.71 14.59 8.24
CA GLY A 885 9.96 14.98 9.62
C GLY A 885 10.36 16.46 9.76
N GLU A 886 11.11 17.00 8.80
CA GLU A 886 11.56 18.39 8.85
C GLU A 886 10.39 19.36 8.57
N LEU A 887 9.41 18.99 7.73
CA LEU A 887 8.19 19.79 7.56
C LEU A 887 7.40 19.88 8.86
N ARG A 888 7.25 18.75 9.56
CA ARG A 888 6.61 18.72 10.87
C ARG A 888 7.35 19.61 11.86
N ARG A 889 8.68 19.48 11.96
CA ARG A 889 9.52 20.26 12.87
C ARG A 889 9.41 21.76 12.63
N VAL A 890 9.43 22.20 11.37
CA VAL A 890 9.23 23.62 11.01
C VAL A 890 7.84 24.10 11.41
N ALA A 891 6.80 23.29 11.18
CA ALA A 891 5.44 23.64 11.57
C ALA A 891 5.25 23.70 13.09
N GLU A 892 5.86 22.79 13.85
CA GLU A 892 5.80 22.75 15.33
C GLU A 892 6.49 23.97 15.96
N ALA A 893 7.49 24.55 15.29
CA ALA A 893 8.05 25.84 15.68
C ALA A 893 7.08 27.02 15.47
N CYS A 894 6.06 26.86 14.62
CA CYS A 894 5.14 27.92 14.21
C CYS A 894 3.75 27.82 14.86
N ALA A 895 3.33 26.64 15.34
CA ALA A 895 1.97 26.38 15.82
C ALA A 895 1.97 25.51 17.09
N ARG A 896 0.99 25.72 17.97
CA ARG A 896 0.85 24.93 19.21
C ARG A 896 0.36 23.51 18.94
N GLU A 897 -0.50 23.34 17.95
CA GLU A 897 -1.00 22.05 17.49
C GLU A 897 -0.63 21.87 16.02
N VAL A 898 0.00 20.73 15.68
CA VAL A 898 0.33 20.37 14.30
C VAL A 898 -0.26 19.01 13.97
N VAL A 899 -1.08 18.96 12.93
CA VAL A 899 -1.74 17.74 12.47
C VAL A 899 -1.33 17.39 11.05
N VAL A 900 -0.95 16.14 10.85
CA VAL A 900 -0.89 15.52 9.52
C VAL A 900 -2.15 14.67 9.42
N PRO A 901 -3.02 14.89 8.40
CA PRO A 901 -4.18 14.04 8.18
C PRO A 901 -3.77 12.58 8.06
N ASP A 902 -4.59 11.68 8.58
CA ASP A 902 -4.29 10.25 8.53
C ASP A 902 -4.35 9.67 7.11
N ASP A 903 -5.16 10.28 6.24
CA ASP A 903 -5.28 9.93 4.82
C ASP A 903 -4.38 10.82 3.93
N ALA A 904 -3.38 11.50 4.50
CA ALA A 904 -2.44 12.31 3.73
C ALA A 904 -1.67 11.47 2.70
N GLY A 905 -1.71 11.90 1.44
CA GLY A 905 -1.12 11.18 0.32
C GLY A 905 -0.55 12.10 -0.74
N CYS A 906 -0.50 11.63 -1.99
CA CYS A 906 -0.09 12.49 -3.11
C CYS A 906 -1.29 13.31 -3.61
N CYS A 907 -1.11 14.64 -3.74
CA CYS A 907 -2.11 15.53 -4.33
C CYS A 907 -2.40 15.30 -5.83
N ALA A 908 -1.74 14.31 -6.45
CA ALA A 908 -1.82 13.94 -7.85
C ALA A 908 -1.36 14.98 -8.89
N PHE A 909 -0.67 16.04 -8.48
CA PHE A 909 -0.12 17.02 -9.43
C PHE A 909 1.14 16.53 -10.14
N ALA A 910 2.10 15.95 -9.41
CA ALA A 910 3.36 15.40 -9.94
C ALA A 910 3.91 16.16 -11.18
N GLY A 911 4.23 17.45 -10.98
CA GLY A 911 4.38 18.41 -12.08
C GLY A 911 3.07 19.17 -12.31
N ASP A 912 2.51 19.11 -13.51
CA ASP A 912 1.26 19.78 -13.89
C ASP A 912 0.10 18.82 -14.21
N ARG A 913 0.20 17.54 -13.80
CA ARG A 913 -0.79 16.50 -14.10
C ARG A 913 -2.18 16.85 -13.56
N GLY A 914 -2.26 17.41 -12.35
CA GLY A 914 -3.52 17.85 -11.75
C GLY A 914 -4.22 18.99 -12.49
N LEU A 915 -3.48 19.76 -13.30
CA LEU A 915 -4.07 20.73 -14.23
C LEU A 915 -4.58 20.06 -15.52
N LEU A 916 -4.10 18.86 -15.84
CA LEU A 916 -4.48 18.12 -17.05
C LEU A 916 -5.61 17.13 -16.78
N HIS A 917 -5.70 16.59 -15.56
CA HIS A 917 -6.67 15.59 -15.10
C HIS A 917 -7.16 16.00 -13.71
N ARG A 918 -8.19 16.85 -13.67
CA ARG A 918 -8.75 17.41 -12.43
C ARG A 918 -9.35 16.30 -11.57
N GLU A 919 -10.07 15.38 -12.20
CA GLU A 919 -10.70 14.21 -11.61
C GLU A 919 -9.71 13.31 -10.85
N LEU A 920 -8.44 13.31 -11.27
CA LEU A 920 -7.38 12.59 -10.56
C LEU A 920 -7.03 13.27 -9.23
N THR A 921 -6.94 14.60 -9.21
CA THR A 921 -6.72 15.36 -7.98
C THR A 921 -7.89 15.19 -7.03
N GLU A 922 -9.11 15.33 -7.53
CA GLU A 922 -10.35 15.18 -6.75
C GLU A 922 -10.44 13.78 -6.12
N SER A 923 -10.17 12.72 -6.91
CA SER A 923 -10.18 11.36 -6.39
C SER A 923 -9.06 11.12 -5.37
N ALA A 924 -7.84 11.58 -5.64
CA ALA A 924 -6.68 11.31 -4.79
C ALA A 924 -6.76 11.99 -3.41
N THR A 925 -7.38 13.17 -3.36
CA THR A 925 -7.40 14.02 -2.16
C THR A 925 -8.73 13.98 -1.41
N ALA A 926 -9.76 13.29 -1.91
CA ALA A 926 -11.10 13.29 -1.32
C ALA A 926 -11.13 12.94 0.18
N LYS A 927 -10.40 11.91 0.60
CA LYS A 927 -10.35 11.44 2.00
C LYS A 927 -9.62 12.46 2.90
N GLU A 928 -8.44 12.90 2.47
CA GLU A 928 -7.66 13.94 3.17
C GLU A 928 -8.45 15.25 3.28
N ALA A 929 -9.10 15.68 2.20
CA ALA A 929 -9.90 16.89 2.18
C ALA A 929 -11.10 16.82 3.12
N ALA A 930 -11.78 15.67 3.20
CA ALA A 930 -12.86 15.45 4.17
C ALA A 930 -12.36 15.55 5.63
N GLU A 931 -11.19 14.99 5.94
CA GLU A 931 -10.57 15.11 7.27
C GLU A 931 -10.19 16.58 7.59
N VAL A 932 -9.53 17.26 6.65
CA VAL A 932 -9.08 18.64 6.81
C VAL A 932 -10.27 19.59 6.99
N THR A 933 -11.34 19.42 6.24
CA THR A 933 -12.51 20.32 6.26
C THR A 933 -13.48 20.06 7.41
N ALA A 934 -13.36 18.93 8.11
CA ALA A 934 -14.19 18.57 9.27
C ALA A 934 -13.95 19.49 10.49
N ARG A 935 -12.82 20.21 10.55
CA ARG A 935 -12.57 21.22 11.58
C ARG A 935 -11.78 22.41 11.04
N HIS A 936 -11.69 23.47 11.84
CA HIS A 936 -10.91 24.66 11.50
C HIS A 936 -9.43 24.50 11.92
N PHE A 937 -8.52 24.98 11.06
CA PHE A 937 -7.10 25.17 11.33
C PHE A 937 -6.67 26.60 11.01
N ASP A 938 -5.77 27.18 11.80
CA ASP A 938 -5.30 28.56 11.56
C ASP A 938 -4.35 28.65 10.35
N ALA A 939 -3.71 27.54 9.97
CA ALA A 939 -2.87 27.46 8.79
C ALA A 939 -2.92 26.09 8.11
N HIS A 940 -2.82 26.11 6.78
CA HIS A 940 -2.74 24.93 5.91
C HIS A 940 -1.38 24.98 5.21
N LEU A 941 -0.49 24.04 5.52
CA LEU A 941 0.92 24.13 5.17
C LEU A 941 1.36 22.95 4.29
N SER A 942 2.24 23.24 3.33
CA SER A 942 2.95 22.24 2.52
C SER A 942 4.35 22.76 2.17
N ALA A 943 5.05 22.05 1.27
CA ALA A 943 6.42 22.36 0.84
C ALA A 943 6.56 22.59 -0.67
N ASN A 944 5.43 22.70 -1.40
CA ASN A 944 5.45 22.74 -2.86
C ASN A 944 4.23 23.45 -3.44
N ARG A 945 4.48 24.46 -4.28
CA ARG A 945 3.42 25.23 -4.96
C ARG A 945 2.37 24.37 -5.66
N MET A 946 2.76 23.29 -6.33
CA MET A 946 1.81 22.47 -7.06
C MET A 946 0.93 21.63 -6.12
N CYS A 947 1.49 21.18 -4.99
CA CYS A 947 0.72 20.54 -3.93
C CYS A 947 -0.20 21.54 -3.21
N GLU A 948 0.29 22.76 -2.96
CA GLU A 948 -0.51 23.85 -2.42
C GLU A 948 -1.75 24.11 -3.29
N ILE A 949 -1.57 24.23 -4.61
CA ILE A 949 -2.68 24.43 -5.56
C ILE A 949 -3.67 23.24 -5.52
N GLY A 950 -3.17 22.01 -5.55
CA GLY A 950 -4.03 20.82 -5.54
C GLY A 950 -4.84 20.68 -4.26
N MET A 951 -4.21 20.90 -3.10
CA MET A 951 -4.88 20.82 -1.82
C MET A 951 -5.82 22.00 -1.58
N ASP A 952 -5.47 23.19 -2.05
CA ASP A 952 -6.37 24.35 -1.98
C ASP A 952 -7.63 24.13 -2.84
N HIS A 953 -7.48 23.53 -4.02
CA HIS A 953 -8.60 23.09 -4.85
C HIS A 953 -9.48 22.07 -4.12
N ALA A 954 -8.87 21.05 -3.50
CA ALA A 954 -9.57 19.96 -2.84
C ALA A 954 -10.28 20.36 -1.54
N THR A 955 -9.76 21.37 -0.83
CA THR A 955 -10.24 21.77 0.51
C THR A 955 -11.10 23.03 0.50
N ASP A 956 -11.59 23.45 -0.66
CA ASP A 956 -12.40 24.64 -0.84
C ASP A 956 -11.73 25.98 -0.51
N GLY A 957 -10.45 26.12 -0.88
CA GLY A 957 -9.75 27.40 -0.81
C GLY A 957 -9.28 27.77 0.60
N ARG A 958 -8.84 26.78 1.39
CA ARG A 958 -8.37 26.96 2.78
C ARG A 958 -7.02 27.69 2.89
N GLY A 959 -6.40 28.04 1.78
CA GLY A 959 -5.18 28.83 1.69
C GLY A 959 -3.92 28.01 1.94
N TYR A 960 -3.79 26.82 1.32
CA TYR A 960 -2.55 26.04 1.43
C TYR A 960 -1.34 26.85 0.96
N ARG A 961 -0.27 26.87 1.76
CA ARG A 961 0.94 27.66 1.52
C ARG A 961 2.20 27.02 2.07
N SER A 962 3.36 27.47 1.61
CA SER A 962 4.64 26.99 2.11
C SER A 962 4.79 27.19 3.62
N ALA A 963 5.29 26.18 4.33
CA ALA A 963 5.64 26.26 5.75
C ALA A 963 6.64 27.39 6.05
N LEU A 964 7.48 27.79 5.09
CA LEU A 964 8.43 28.89 5.25
C LEU A 964 7.74 30.25 5.37
N LEU A 965 6.54 30.42 4.80
CA LEU A 965 5.75 31.65 5.00
C LEU A 965 5.22 31.74 6.43
N ALA A 966 4.83 30.61 7.02
CA ALA A 966 4.44 30.55 8.43
C ALA A 966 5.65 30.80 9.35
N LEU A 967 6.82 30.21 9.04
CA LEU A 967 8.05 30.43 9.80
C LEU A 967 8.53 31.88 9.72
N GLU A 968 8.48 32.50 8.54
CA GLU A 968 8.84 33.91 8.41
C GLU A 968 7.91 34.80 9.24
N TRP A 969 6.60 34.54 9.20
CA TRP A 969 5.64 35.25 10.04
C TRP A 969 5.92 35.02 11.53
N ALA A 970 6.14 33.78 11.96
CA ALA A 970 6.38 33.43 13.36
C ALA A 970 7.64 34.11 13.92
N THR A 971 8.66 34.28 13.08
CA THR A 971 9.98 34.80 13.50
C THR A 971 10.20 36.27 13.15
N ARG A 972 9.24 36.95 12.48
CA ARG A 972 9.37 38.38 12.15
C ARG A 972 9.22 39.22 13.42
N PRO A 973 10.22 40.06 13.80
CA PRO A 973 10.08 40.96 14.92
C PRO A 973 8.90 41.91 14.72
N GLY A 974 8.00 41.99 15.69
CA GLY A 974 6.92 42.98 15.67
C GLY A 974 7.43 44.37 16.06
N THR A 975 7.04 45.40 15.31
CA THR A 975 6.72 46.68 15.95
C THR A 975 5.45 46.45 16.77
N SER A 976 5.45 46.88 18.04
CA SER A 976 4.29 46.87 18.93
C SER A 976 2.99 47.19 18.21
N ASP A 977 1.98 46.35 18.45
CA ASP A 977 0.60 46.48 17.99
C ASP A 977 -0.01 47.83 18.45
N PRO A 978 -0.43 48.73 17.55
CA PRO A 978 -1.23 49.89 17.92
C PRO A 978 -2.65 49.70 17.39
N ALA A 979 -3.37 48.64 17.81
CA ALA A 979 -4.82 48.68 18.03
C ALA A 979 -5.36 47.29 18.40
N GLY A 980 -5.65 47.11 19.70
CA GLY A 980 -6.90 46.46 20.06
C GLY A 980 -8.04 47.40 19.68
N GLY A 981 -9.01 46.88 18.92
CA GLY A 981 -10.24 47.54 18.50
C GLY A 981 -11.22 46.52 17.94
#